data_AF-C5YV27-F1
#
_entry.id   AF-C5YV27-F1
#
_cell.length_a   1.000
_cell.length_b   1.000
_cell.length_c   1.000
_cell.angle_alpha   90.00
_cell.angle_beta   90.00
_cell.angle_gamma   90.00
#
_symmetry.space_group_name_H-M   'P 1'
#
loop_
_entity.id
_entity.type
_entity.pdbx_description
1 polymer ?
#
loop_
_entity_poly.entity_id
_entity_poly.type
_entity_poly.pdbx_seq_one_letter_code
_entity_poly.pdbx_strand_id
1 'polypeptide(L)'
;MMIGNKRRAVASGAAHFLPEEMMTEVFLRLPVKSILRFRAVCRSWNAVLSSDEFCCLHMARAEAEPAPPSLFFTSPTAGFDATAVYLSSSSGPDDGLLFTLDDVCGGDFIHMTPAPCRGLTLLHDPFAPAYYVFNASTRAVTRLPPCHNAHYVTAGLGFDARTKKYKVVRLFRGDPGDKQHIKCEIYTLACDHGNGWRPPAAGVPFRFCRAAVAAIHHARWDKLLPVYANGCLHWLLCLSFIVKRPRAAILSFSVTDETFAWVRSPPFEASGVHLVELAGHLCMVRDLRHVGVLEIWKLNDCSSGGWSLEHRIDLLQHVGRDVVIEPEIVRVIGSVGSCVSTKRIVIATSKRKVIVYDPVSQTVETVTAIRETHSSYQAENLALTSVSLFQESLVPVHQTNEERALSAPLAKATREILLRLPGDCTMRFKLVCKQWLSLIESNSFVHSYHSHNNMDKRPKIMLVGKGITWDRITRGSGFSFTPCSKLLQRARRHDIWLDTKVVCSKPCHGLNLLSTELKDYLYNPCTGFCRMYHTRGEASVHVPWNIRSYGCVPECLHAFAVGSKNVGLGFNLSTQDHVIVEMFYHMKDFKSRRYFLTCIVSECTRGSVSDGFPPPLPVSDMPPVYLAGVLYWMTDPRLGESDARAVVSFDITRSEFSVIPCPQCIAKWNCGIASSAFLVELEGTLCAVLADPDAEELSIWKRENGQWHSAYTVYLEGWPGYSLGANVVVPWAIDPKDGKILLNTGRKLGFYDPARRFIENLYDLEEVLRVRSTEQSSHIGVPENLCIAKCKHDVERFCSQKSLFVQHKVSDDPSPALSGNSSACSSGEQCLDRRNSLHTEIIPLVPILYGESLTSFPRKRKSNVLLDILASQFP
;
A
#
# COMPACT_ATOMS: atom_id res chain seq x y z
N MET A 1 4.30 -22.12 -58.50
CA MET A 1 5.01 -20.90 -58.91
C MET A 1 6.23 -20.76 -58.00
N MET A 2 7.39 -21.27 -58.45
CA MET A 2 8.67 -21.11 -57.75
C MET A 2 9.15 -19.67 -57.95
N ILE A 3 9.33 -18.91 -56.87
CA ILE A 3 9.98 -17.60 -56.91
C ILE A 3 11.35 -17.77 -56.25
N GLY A 4 12.38 -17.74 -57.09
CA GLY A 4 13.77 -17.90 -56.69
C GLY A 4 14.30 -16.67 -55.96
N ASN A 5 14.95 -16.90 -54.82
CA ASN A 5 15.87 -15.94 -54.23
C ASN A 5 17.24 -16.13 -54.87
N LYS A 6 17.58 -15.27 -55.83
CA LYS A 6 18.94 -15.10 -56.36
C LYS A 6 19.88 -14.77 -55.18
N ARG A 7 20.74 -15.72 -54.82
CA ARG A 7 21.95 -15.42 -54.03
C ARG A 7 22.83 -14.50 -54.88
N ARG A 8 22.95 -13.24 -54.46
CA ARG A 8 23.92 -12.30 -55.02
C ARG A 8 25.30 -12.76 -54.55
N ALA A 9 26.09 -13.34 -55.46
CA ALA A 9 27.50 -13.61 -55.21
C ALA A 9 28.21 -12.26 -55.03
N VAL A 10 28.62 -11.96 -53.80
CA VAL A 10 29.53 -10.85 -53.51
C VAL A 10 30.94 -11.39 -53.69
N ALA A 11 31.73 -10.69 -54.50
CA ALA A 11 33.12 -11.00 -54.77
C ALA A 11 33.92 -11.11 -53.46
N SER A 12 34.75 -12.15 -53.39
CA SER A 12 35.73 -12.41 -52.34
C SER A 12 36.80 -11.32 -52.32
N GLY A 13 36.50 -10.18 -51.69
CA GLY A 13 37.52 -9.43 -50.97
C GLY A 13 37.68 -10.10 -49.62
N ALA A 14 38.90 -10.54 -49.28
CA ALA A 14 39.20 -11.14 -47.99
C ALA A 14 38.99 -10.10 -46.88
N ALA A 15 37.75 -9.99 -46.40
CA ALA A 15 37.47 -9.36 -45.13
C ALA A 15 38.19 -10.20 -44.07
N HIS A 16 39.23 -9.64 -43.46
CA HIS A 16 39.88 -10.21 -42.30
C HIS A 16 38.87 -10.28 -41.16
N PHE A 17 38.09 -11.36 -41.09
CA PHE A 17 37.26 -11.64 -39.93
C PHE A 17 38.20 -11.96 -38.76
N LEU A 18 38.05 -11.24 -37.66
CA LEU A 18 38.66 -11.63 -36.39
C LEU A 18 38.21 -13.06 -36.06
N PRO A 19 39.12 -13.98 -35.72
CA PRO A 19 38.76 -15.32 -35.26
C PRO A 19 37.77 -15.28 -34.10
N GLU A 20 36.87 -16.27 -34.02
CA GLU A 20 35.81 -16.33 -33.00
C GLU A 20 36.38 -16.36 -31.58
N GLU A 21 37.56 -16.96 -31.42
CA GLU A 21 38.31 -17.03 -30.17
C GLU A 21 38.79 -15.64 -29.74
N MET A 22 39.27 -14.81 -30.68
CA MET A 22 39.69 -13.44 -30.38
C MET A 22 38.49 -12.56 -30.01
N MET A 23 37.36 -12.73 -30.72
CA MET A 23 36.11 -12.03 -30.38
C MET A 23 35.62 -12.42 -28.98
N THR A 24 35.69 -13.70 -28.64
CA THR A 24 35.33 -14.21 -27.31
C THR A 24 36.21 -13.60 -26.23
N GLU A 25 37.54 -13.53 -26.42
CA GLU A 25 38.46 -12.87 -25.50
C GLU A 25 38.19 -11.38 -25.32
N VAL A 26 37.78 -10.69 -26.39
CA VAL A 26 37.35 -9.29 -26.31
C VAL A 26 36.07 -9.19 -25.48
N PHE A 27 35.06 -10.02 -25.76
CA PHE A 27 33.79 -9.99 -25.04
C PHE A 27 33.93 -10.35 -23.56
N LEU A 28 34.83 -11.26 -23.21
CA LEU A 28 35.10 -11.62 -21.81
C LEU A 28 35.64 -10.45 -20.98
N ARG A 29 36.23 -9.43 -21.61
CA ARG A 29 36.77 -8.23 -20.93
C ARG A 29 35.75 -7.10 -20.79
N LEU A 30 34.55 -7.27 -21.35
CA LEU A 30 33.53 -6.23 -21.32
C LEU A 30 32.66 -6.34 -20.06
N PRO A 31 32.20 -5.19 -19.53
CA PRO A 31 31.15 -5.18 -18.51
C PRO A 31 29.85 -5.80 -19.02
N VAL A 32 29.06 -6.38 -18.11
CA VAL A 32 27.77 -7.03 -18.42
C VAL A 32 26.83 -6.10 -19.16
N LYS A 33 26.80 -4.82 -18.77
CA LYS A 33 25.98 -3.79 -19.44
C LYS A 33 26.27 -3.68 -20.94
N SER A 34 27.54 -3.79 -21.34
CA SER A 34 27.94 -3.75 -22.75
C SER A 34 27.62 -5.06 -23.47
N ILE A 35 27.86 -6.20 -22.81
CA ILE A 35 27.55 -7.54 -23.33
C ILE A 35 26.04 -7.66 -23.64
N LEU A 36 25.17 -7.19 -22.74
CA LEU A 36 23.73 -7.21 -22.94
C LEU A 36 23.29 -6.36 -24.13
N ARG A 37 23.97 -5.24 -24.40
CA ARG A 37 23.72 -4.42 -25.61
C ARG A 37 24.20 -5.14 -26.87
N PHE A 38 25.34 -5.84 -26.80
CA PHE A 38 25.90 -6.57 -27.94
C PHE A 38 25.09 -7.81 -28.32
N ARG A 39 24.33 -8.41 -27.40
CA ARG A 39 23.33 -9.43 -27.72
C ARG A 39 22.28 -8.94 -28.75
N ALA A 40 22.01 -7.63 -28.83
CA ALA A 40 21.06 -7.07 -29.79
C ALA A 40 21.64 -6.82 -31.19
N VAL A 41 22.96 -6.93 -31.38
CA VAL A 41 23.64 -6.58 -32.64
C VAL A 41 23.36 -7.61 -33.74
N CYS A 42 23.56 -8.90 -33.45
CA CYS A 42 23.27 -9.97 -34.40
C CYS A 42 22.97 -11.30 -33.68
N ARG A 43 22.35 -12.26 -34.41
CA ARG A 43 21.95 -13.56 -33.85
C ARG A 43 23.14 -14.42 -33.40
N SER A 44 24.27 -14.35 -34.12
CA SER A 44 25.49 -15.10 -33.78
C SER A 44 26.05 -14.61 -32.44
N TRP A 45 26.22 -13.30 -32.25
CA TRP A 45 26.67 -12.73 -30.98
C TRP A 45 25.69 -13.02 -29.85
N ASN A 46 24.38 -12.94 -30.10
CA ASN A 46 23.40 -13.34 -29.09
C ASN A 46 23.58 -14.80 -28.65
N ALA A 47 23.84 -15.72 -29.58
CA ALA A 47 24.05 -17.14 -29.28
C ALA A 47 25.34 -17.36 -28.45
N VAL A 48 26.46 -16.78 -28.87
CA VAL A 48 27.74 -16.88 -28.16
C VAL A 48 27.64 -16.27 -26.76
N LEU A 49 27.16 -15.03 -26.66
CA LEU A 49 27.07 -14.28 -25.40
C LEU A 49 25.99 -14.81 -24.44
N SER A 50 25.09 -15.68 -24.91
CA SER A 50 24.06 -16.33 -24.08
C SER A 50 24.37 -17.80 -23.79
N SER A 51 25.50 -18.32 -24.29
CA SER A 51 25.93 -19.69 -24.02
C SER A 51 26.36 -19.86 -22.55
N ASP A 52 26.09 -21.04 -22.00
CA ASP A 52 26.50 -21.37 -20.62
C ASP A 52 28.02 -21.30 -20.46
N GLU A 53 28.77 -21.72 -21.48
CA GLU A 53 30.24 -21.68 -21.52
C GLU A 53 30.77 -20.24 -21.40
N PHE A 54 30.25 -19.31 -22.22
CA PHE A 54 30.62 -17.91 -22.13
C PHE A 54 30.28 -17.30 -20.76
N CYS A 55 29.10 -17.61 -20.22
CA CYS A 55 28.69 -17.12 -18.91
C CYS A 55 29.61 -17.64 -17.78
N CYS A 56 30.02 -18.92 -17.85
CA CYS A 56 30.97 -19.49 -16.90
C CYS A 56 32.36 -18.86 -17.01
N LEU A 57 32.89 -18.66 -18.22
CA LEU A 57 34.20 -18.02 -18.45
C LEU A 57 34.19 -16.56 -18.00
N HIS A 58 33.12 -15.82 -18.28
CA HIS A 58 32.97 -14.42 -17.85
C HIS A 58 32.95 -14.30 -16.33
N MET A 59 32.19 -15.16 -15.63
CA MET A 59 32.18 -15.19 -14.17
C MET A 59 33.55 -15.56 -13.57
N ALA A 60 34.22 -16.58 -14.12
CA ALA A 60 35.55 -16.98 -13.64
C ALA A 60 36.57 -15.85 -13.78
N ARG A 61 36.47 -15.05 -14.85
CA ARG A 61 37.30 -13.86 -15.05
C ARG A 61 36.95 -12.74 -14.06
N ALA A 62 35.66 -12.49 -13.85
CA ALA A 62 35.20 -11.48 -12.87
C ALA A 62 35.64 -11.82 -11.44
N GLU A 63 35.74 -13.11 -11.08
CA GLU A 63 36.29 -13.57 -9.80
C GLU A 63 37.81 -13.40 -9.69
N ALA A 64 38.53 -13.40 -10.82
CA ALA A 64 39.97 -13.24 -10.88
C ALA A 64 40.44 -11.77 -10.90
N GLU A 65 39.62 -10.84 -11.37
CA GLU A 65 39.99 -9.42 -11.51
C GLU A 65 39.61 -8.59 -10.25
N PRO A 66 40.48 -7.68 -9.77
CA PRO A 66 40.18 -6.85 -8.61
C PRO A 66 39.18 -5.75 -8.98
N ALA A 67 37.91 -5.92 -8.57
CA ALA A 67 36.87 -4.89 -8.70
C ALA A 67 36.69 -4.07 -7.40
N PRO A 68 36.32 -2.78 -7.47
CA PRO A 68 35.96 -2.00 -6.30
C PRO A 68 34.68 -2.55 -5.63
N PRO A 69 34.54 -2.40 -4.31
CA PRO A 69 33.35 -2.82 -3.59
C PRO A 69 32.14 -2.03 -4.09
N SER A 70 31.20 -2.73 -4.71
CA SER A 70 29.90 -2.18 -5.08
C SER A 70 28.82 -2.88 -4.26
N LEU A 71 27.84 -2.09 -3.86
CA LEU A 71 26.72 -2.51 -3.03
C LEU A 71 25.45 -2.09 -3.71
N PHE A 72 24.38 -2.81 -3.43
CA PHE A 72 23.04 -2.32 -3.75
C PHE A 72 22.15 -2.46 -2.52
N PHE A 73 21.12 -1.61 -2.48
CA PHE A 73 20.16 -1.57 -1.39
C PHE A 73 18.72 -1.49 -1.90
N THR A 74 17.79 -1.96 -1.08
CA THR A 74 16.35 -1.89 -1.36
C THR A 74 15.72 -0.75 -0.56
N SER A 75 14.84 0.02 -1.18
CA SER A 75 14.02 1.03 -0.50
C SER A 75 12.57 0.97 -1.00
N PRO A 76 11.55 1.08 -0.13
CA PRO A 76 10.17 1.15 -0.57
C PRO A 76 9.92 2.40 -1.42
N THR A 77 9.02 2.29 -2.40
CA THR A 77 8.53 3.46 -3.15
C THR A 77 7.60 4.31 -2.28
N ALA A 78 7.38 5.58 -2.64
CA ALA A 78 6.50 6.48 -1.89
C ALA A 78 5.06 5.97 -1.73
N GLY A 79 4.61 5.08 -2.64
CA GLY A 79 3.30 4.43 -2.59
C GLY A 79 3.25 3.14 -1.75
N PHE A 80 4.39 2.66 -1.22
CA PHE A 80 4.54 1.38 -0.50
C PHE A 80 4.02 0.15 -1.26
N ASP A 81 3.87 0.27 -2.58
CA ASP A 81 3.36 -0.75 -3.50
C ASP A 81 4.46 -1.46 -4.28
N ALA A 82 5.67 -0.92 -4.26
CA ALA A 82 6.84 -1.47 -4.89
C ALA A 82 8.09 -1.25 -4.03
N THR A 83 9.13 -2.03 -4.34
CA THR A 83 10.45 -1.88 -3.74
C THR A 83 11.46 -1.56 -4.83
N ALA A 84 12.11 -0.40 -4.73
CA ALA A 84 13.17 0.00 -5.64
C ALA A 84 14.53 -0.58 -5.19
N VAL A 85 15.32 -1.06 -6.15
CA VAL A 85 16.68 -1.55 -5.93
C VAL A 85 17.67 -0.55 -6.51
N TYR A 86 18.55 -0.02 -5.67
CA TYR A 86 19.52 1.02 -6.03
C TYR A 86 20.95 0.49 -5.92
N LEU A 87 21.78 0.79 -6.91
CA LEU A 87 23.22 0.63 -6.84
C LEU A 87 23.83 1.82 -6.07
N SER A 88 24.76 1.53 -5.16
CA SER A 88 25.52 2.56 -4.44
C SER A 88 26.41 3.32 -5.44
N SER A 89 26.00 4.53 -5.82
CA SER A 89 26.80 5.48 -6.61
C SER A 89 27.13 6.73 -5.80
N SER A 90 28.24 7.40 -6.13
CA SER A 90 28.58 8.72 -5.58
C SER A 90 27.82 9.87 -6.24
N SER A 91 27.10 9.61 -7.35
CA SER A 91 26.30 10.59 -8.09
C SER A 91 24.81 10.49 -7.76
N GLY A 92 24.26 11.50 -7.07
CA GLY A 92 22.81 11.84 -6.98
C GLY A 92 21.78 10.77 -6.51
N PRO A 93 20.58 11.19 -6.06
CA PRO A 93 19.53 10.25 -5.63
C PRO A 93 18.85 9.48 -6.80
N ASP A 94 18.89 10.01 -8.02
CA ASP A 94 18.18 9.42 -9.18
C ASP A 94 19.08 8.57 -10.12
N ASP A 95 20.41 8.64 -10.00
CA ASP A 95 21.33 8.03 -10.97
C ASP A 95 21.66 6.56 -10.68
N GLY A 96 21.20 6.04 -9.52
CA GLY A 96 21.51 4.70 -9.02
C GLY A 96 20.42 3.63 -9.19
N LEU A 97 19.23 3.97 -9.70
CA LEU A 97 18.11 3.02 -9.78
C LEU A 97 18.40 1.88 -10.78
N LEU A 98 18.41 0.62 -10.31
CA LEU A 98 18.58 -0.55 -11.17
C LEU A 98 17.24 -0.99 -11.77
N PHE A 99 16.27 -1.29 -10.91
CA PHE A 99 14.91 -1.70 -11.26
C PHE A 99 13.98 -1.58 -10.06
N THR A 100 12.67 -1.64 -10.29
CA THR A 100 11.62 -1.71 -9.27
C THR A 100 11.00 -3.10 -9.24
N LEU A 101 10.75 -3.59 -8.03
CA LEU A 101 9.99 -4.81 -7.77
C LEU A 101 8.56 -4.41 -7.45
N ASP A 102 7.70 -4.48 -8.46
CA ASP A 102 6.26 -4.26 -8.30
C ASP A 102 5.66 -5.34 -7.39
N ASP A 103 4.66 -4.98 -6.57
CA ASP A 103 3.93 -5.86 -5.65
C ASP A 103 4.72 -6.40 -4.45
N VAL A 104 5.91 -5.88 -4.23
CA VAL A 104 6.67 -6.15 -3.01
C VAL A 104 6.30 -5.05 -2.02
N CYS A 105 5.23 -5.29 -1.27
CA CYS A 105 4.67 -4.37 -0.27
C CYS A 105 5.47 -4.34 1.05
N GLY A 106 6.63 -4.97 1.08
CA GLY A 106 7.49 -4.94 2.26
C GLY A 106 8.21 -3.60 2.30
N GLY A 107 7.80 -2.70 3.19
CA GLY A 107 8.69 -1.62 3.62
C GLY A 107 9.96 -2.17 4.28
N ASP A 108 10.28 -1.71 5.47
CA ASP A 108 11.52 -2.13 6.17
C ASP A 108 11.58 -3.64 6.55
N PHE A 109 10.59 -4.46 6.19
CA PHE A 109 10.52 -5.89 6.56
C PHE A 109 11.09 -6.85 5.51
N ILE A 110 11.62 -6.35 4.39
CA ILE A 110 12.22 -7.20 3.36
C ILE A 110 13.50 -7.85 3.88
N HIS A 111 13.67 -9.14 3.54
CA HIS A 111 14.87 -9.89 3.86
C HIS A 111 15.61 -10.26 2.58
N MET A 112 16.81 -9.70 2.42
CA MET A 112 17.68 -9.97 1.27
C MET A 112 18.97 -10.68 1.69
N THR A 113 19.43 -11.63 0.90
CA THR A 113 20.71 -12.31 1.17
C THR A 113 21.88 -11.33 1.11
N PRO A 114 22.78 -11.30 2.12
CA PRO A 114 23.83 -10.29 2.24
C PRO A 114 24.90 -10.38 1.15
N ALA A 115 25.10 -11.57 0.59
CA ALA A 115 25.98 -11.82 -0.55
C ALA A 115 25.21 -12.57 -1.66
N PRO A 116 25.43 -12.25 -2.94
CA PRO A 116 24.88 -13.02 -4.05
C PRO A 116 25.44 -14.44 -4.08
N CYS A 117 24.58 -15.42 -4.33
CA CYS A 117 25.01 -16.77 -4.65
C CYS A 117 25.36 -16.84 -6.14
N ARG A 118 26.66 -16.73 -6.48
CA ARG A 118 27.15 -16.76 -7.88
C ARG A 118 26.33 -15.83 -8.80
N GLY A 119 26.18 -14.57 -8.39
CA GLY A 119 25.46 -13.53 -9.15
C GLY A 119 23.94 -13.46 -8.95
N LEU A 120 23.31 -14.41 -8.25
CA LEU A 120 21.87 -14.37 -7.95
C LEU A 120 21.61 -13.99 -6.48
N THR A 121 20.62 -13.14 -6.26
CA THR A 121 20.20 -12.69 -4.93
C THR A 121 18.78 -13.14 -4.64
N LEU A 122 18.56 -13.63 -3.42
CA LEU A 122 17.23 -14.00 -2.93
C LEU A 122 16.66 -12.88 -2.07
N LEU A 123 15.41 -12.53 -2.35
CA LEU A 123 14.62 -11.57 -1.59
C LEU A 123 13.33 -12.23 -1.13
N HIS A 124 12.97 -12.00 0.13
CA HIS A 124 11.77 -12.52 0.75
C HIS A 124 10.87 -11.38 1.22
N ASP A 125 9.62 -11.39 0.75
CA ASP A 125 8.54 -10.54 1.22
C ASP A 125 7.70 -11.31 2.26
N PRO A 126 7.77 -10.96 3.55
CA PRO A 126 7.02 -11.63 4.60
C PRO A 126 5.51 -11.34 4.56
N PHE A 127 5.05 -10.28 3.89
CA PHE A 127 3.63 -9.90 3.85
C PHE A 127 2.86 -10.61 2.73
N ALA A 128 3.50 -10.80 1.57
CA ALA A 128 2.95 -11.56 0.46
C ALA A 128 3.39 -13.05 0.44
N PRO A 129 3.86 -13.58 1.59
CA PRO A 129 4.85 -14.69 1.73
C PRO A 129 5.46 -15.16 0.41
N ALA A 130 6.19 -14.24 -0.24
CA ALA A 130 6.70 -14.43 -1.59
C ALA A 130 8.22 -14.38 -1.61
N TYR A 131 8.81 -15.16 -2.51
CA TYR A 131 10.24 -15.18 -2.76
C TYR A 131 10.52 -14.67 -4.17
N TYR A 132 11.52 -13.82 -4.29
CA TYR A 132 12.00 -13.25 -5.54
C TYR A 132 13.47 -13.61 -5.69
N VAL A 133 13.84 -14.07 -6.87
CA VAL A 133 15.24 -14.26 -7.25
C VAL A 133 15.53 -13.30 -8.37
N PHE A 134 16.61 -12.53 -8.25
CA PHE A 134 17.02 -11.58 -9.28
C PHE A 134 18.52 -11.56 -9.49
N ASN A 135 18.92 -11.04 -10.64
CA ASN A 135 20.29 -10.71 -10.99
C ASN A 135 20.36 -9.19 -11.20
N ALA A 136 21.14 -8.51 -10.36
CA ALA A 136 21.25 -7.05 -10.37
C ALA A 136 21.90 -6.51 -11.66
N SER A 137 22.83 -7.26 -12.26
CA SER A 137 23.55 -6.86 -13.47
C SER A 137 22.68 -6.97 -14.73
N THR A 138 21.88 -8.04 -14.83
CA THR A 138 20.96 -8.25 -15.96
C THR A 138 19.60 -7.58 -15.75
N ARG A 139 19.31 -7.13 -14.52
CA ARG A 139 18.02 -6.57 -14.09
C ARG A 139 16.84 -7.53 -14.26
N ALA A 140 17.14 -8.82 -14.44
CA ALA A 140 16.14 -9.85 -14.54
C ALA A 140 15.68 -10.25 -13.13
N VAL A 141 14.37 -10.41 -12.95
CA VAL A 141 13.75 -10.89 -11.72
C VAL A 141 12.70 -11.95 -12.05
N THR A 142 12.57 -12.94 -11.17
CA THR A 142 11.49 -13.91 -11.19
C THR A 142 10.92 -14.09 -9.79
N ARG A 143 9.60 -14.13 -9.71
CA ARG A 143 8.87 -14.52 -8.50
C ARG A 143 8.73 -16.04 -8.47
N LEU A 144 9.11 -16.65 -7.35
CA LEU A 144 8.95 -18.09 -7.16
C LEU A 144 7.46 -18.44 -6.97
N PRO A 145 7.04 -19.68 -7.32
CA PRO A 145 5.66 -20.11 -7.16
C PRO A 145 5.13 -19.90 -5.74
N PRO A 146 3.82 -19.62 -5.59
CA PRO A 146 3.19 -19.49 -4.28
C PRO A 146 3.50 -20.71 -3.41
N CYS A 147 3.76 -20.43 -2.14
CA CYS A 147 4.14 -21.44 -1.17
C CYS A 147 3.17 -21.38 0.01
N HIS A 148 3.08 -22.45 0.81
CA HIS A 148 2.17 -22.45 1.96
C HIS A 148 2.50 -21.29 2.91
N ASN A 149 1.47 -20.54 3.32
CA ASN A 149 1.59 -19.47 4.31
C ASN A 149 2.09 -20.09 5.62
N ALA A 150 3.23 -19.63 6.11
CA ALA A 150 3.76 -20.04 7.39
C ALA A 150 4.17 -18.80 8.17
N HIS A 151 3.71 -18.70 9.42
CA HIS A 151 4.01 -17.56 10.27
C HIS A 151 5.49 -17.50 10.67
N TYR A 152 6.24 -18.59 10.58
CA TYR A 152 7.65 -18.68 10.98
C TYR A 152 8.46 -19.35 9.88
N VAL A 153 9.24 -18.56 9.13
CA VAL A 153 10.01 -19.04 7.98
C VAL A 153 11.41 -18.42 7.91
N THR A 154 12.36 -19.20 7.44
CA THR A 154 13.70 -18.75 7.02
C THR A 154 14.04 -19.41 5.69
N ALA A 155 14.72 -18.70 4.80
CA ALA A 155 15.09 -19.22 3.48
C ALA A 155 16.47 -18.74 3.06
N GLY A 156 17.16 -19.59 2.29
CA GLY A 156 18.46 -19.29 1.70
C GLY A 156 18.57 -19.79 0.28
N LEU A 157 19.48 -19.18 -0.48
CA LEU A 157 19.80 -19.55 -1.86
C LEU A 157 21.16 -20.22 -1.90
N GLY A 158 21.24 -21.39 -2.53
CA GLY A 158 22.48 -22.13 -2.72
C GLY A 158 22.63 -22.67 -4.14
N PHE A 159 23.86 -23.04 -4.50
CA PHE A 159 24.21 -23.55 -5.82
C PHE A 159 24.68 -25.01 -5.73
N ASP A 160 23.95 -25.93 -6.35
CA ASP A 160 24.35 -27.33 -6.46
C ASP A 160 25.42 -27.48 -7.56
N ALA A 161 26.68 -27.61 -7.14
CA ALA A 161 27.81 -27.73 -8.07
C ALA A 161 27.76 -29.00 -8.93
N ARG A 162 27.11 -30.07 -8.47
CA ARG A 162 26.98 -31.33 -9.22
C ARG A 162 25.97 -31.21 -10.35
N THR A 163 24.81 -30.63 -10.06
CA THR A 163 23.75 -30.45 -11.08
C THR A 163 23.85 -29.13 -11.84
N LYS A 164 24.74 -28.22 -11.41
CA LYS A 164 24.87 -26.83 -11.89
C LYS A 164 23.56 -26.03 -11.78
N LYS A 165 22.74 -26.32 -10.77
CA LYS A 165 21.44 -25.67 -10.56
C LYS A 165 21.38 -24.91 -9.24
N TYR A 166 20.63 -23.82 -9.24
CA TYR A 166 20.33 -23.06 -8.04
C TYR A 166 19.14 -23.67 -7.29
N LYS A 167 19.24 -23.73 -5.97
CA LYS A 167 18.18 -24.23 -5.09
C LYS A 167 17.88 -23.19 -4.01
N VAL A 168 16.61 -22.85 -3.86
CA VAL A 168 16.10 -22.10 -2.72
C VAL A 168 15.58 -23.08 -1.70
N VAL A 169 16.11 -23.02 -0.48
CA VAL A 169 15.74 -23.93 0.61
C VAL A 169 15.09 -23.10 1.71
N ARG A 170 13.87 -23.48 2.11
CA ARG A 170 13.14 -22.82 3.19
C ARG A 170 12.83 -23.79 4.32
N LEU A 171 13.01 -23.33 5.56
CA LEU A 171 12.59 -24.00 6.78
C LEU A 171 11.43 -23.25 7.40
N PHE A 172 10.36 -23.95 7.76
CA PHE A 172 9.19 -23.33 8.37
C PHE A 172 8.47 -24.23 9.35
N ARG A 173 7.66 -23.60 10.21
CA ARG A 173 6.76 -24.30 11.13
C ARG A 173 5.42 -24.56 10.45
N GLY A 174 4.94 -25.80 10.53
CA GLY A 174 3.61 -26.19 10.01
C GLY A 174 2.45 -25.67 10.88
N ASP A 175 1.22 -25.76 10.35
CA ASP A 175 0.00 -25.31 11.03
C ASP A 175 -0.28 -26.09 12.34
N PRO A 176 -0.99 -25.49 13.31
CA PRO A 176 -1.45 -26.19 14.50
C PRO A 176 -2.37 -27.36 14.11
N GLY A 177 -1.89 -28.59 14.22
CA GLY A 177 -2.61 -29.82 13.86
C GLY A 177 -1.79 -30.83 13.04
N ASP A 178 -0.68 -30.38 12.46
CA ASP A 178 0.21 -31.26 11.67
C ASP A 178 1.11 -32.12 12.58
N LYS A 179 1.24 -33.43 12.28
CA LYS A 179 2.06 -34.38 13.07
C LYS A 179 3.55 -34.03 13.09
N GLN A 180 4.05 -33.33 12.07
CA GLN A 180 5.40 -32.79 12.01
C GLN A 180 5.37 -31.27 12.16
N HIS A 181 5.89 -30.77 13.27
CA HIS A 181 5.92 -29.33 13.56
C HIS A 181 6.84 -28.52 12.64
N ILE A 182 7.81 -29.15 11.96
CA ILE A 182 8.82 -28.46 11.13
C ILE A 182 8.91 -29.11 9.76
N LYS A 183 8.92 -28.27 8.72
CA LYS A 183 9.02 -28.67 7.31
C LYS A 183 10.20 -27.97 6.65
N CYS A 184 10.77 -28.64 5.67
CA CYS A 184 11.77 -28.11 4.75
C CYS A 184 11.25 -28.28 3.34
N GLU A 185 11.33 -27.23 2.53
CA GLU A 185 11.01 -27.28 1.12
C GLU A 185 12.15 -26.70 0.28
N ILE A 186 12.33 -27.27 -0.90
CA ILE A 186 13.34 -26.93 -1.88
C ILE A 186 12.61 -26.54 -3.16
N TYR A 187 13.05 -25.43 -3.74
CA TYR A 187 12.71 -25.03 -5.09
C TYR A 187 13.97 -25.00 -5.94
N THR A 188 14.00 -25.77 -7.03
CA THR A 188 15.14 -25.79 -7.97
C THR A 188 14.83 -24.87 -9.15
N LEU A 189 15.69 -23.87 -9.40
CA LEU A 189 15.58 -23.03 -10.59
C LEU A 189 15.90 -23.88 -11.83
N ALA A 190 15.20 -23.63 -12.95
CA ALA A 190 15.47 -24.27 -14.25
C ALA A 190 15.18 -25.79 -14.35
N CYS A 191 14.07 -26.28 -13.82
CA CYS A 191 13.65 -27.67 -14.07
C CYS A 191 12.60 -27.74 -15.19
N ASP A 192 12.90 -28.50 -16.24
CA ASP A 192 12.01 -28.74 -17.39
C ASP A 192 10.77 -29.59 -17.04
N HIS A 193 10.73 -30.16 -15.83
CA HIS A 193 9.68 -31.08 -15.35
C HIS A 193 9.11 -30.57 -14.02
N GLY A 194 7.94 -29.91 -14.05
CA GLY A 194 7.03 -29.76 -12.90
C GLY A 194 7.42 -28.72 -11.83
N ASN A 195 6.82 -27.53 -11.93
CA ASN A 195 7.09 -26.32 -11.16
C ASN A 195 6.43 -26.29 -9.77
N GLY A 196 7.13 -26.73 -8.73
CA GLY A 196 6.60 -26.61 -7.35
C GLY A 196 7.66 -26.79 -6.28
N TRP A 197 7.37 -26.26 -5.09
CA TRP A 197 8.12 -26.55 -3.88
C TRP A 197 8.00 -28.04 -3.55
N ARG A 198 9.12 -28.69 -3.24
CA ARG A 198 9.15 -30.11 -2.85
C ARG A 198 9.94 -30.33 -1.57
N PRO A 199 9.67 -31.38 -0.79
CA PRO A 199 10.52 -31.73 0.34
C PRO A 199 11.92 -32.21 -0.13
N PRO A 200 12.94 -32.14 0.75
CA PRO A 200 14.20 -32.86 0.56
C PRO A 200 13.95 -34.38 0.51
N ALA A 201 14.82 -35.11 -0.20
CA ALA A 201 14.67 -36.56 -0.41
C ALA A 201 14.48 -37.36 0.90
N ALA A 202 15.15 -36.96 2.00
CA ALA A 202 15.05 -37.61 3.30
C ALA A 202 14.13 -36.90 4.32
N GLY A 203 13.42 -35.85 3.90
CA GLY A 203 12.66 -34.99 4.81
C GLY A 203 13.56 -34.23 5.80
N VAL A 204 12.97 -33.68 6.86
CA VAL A 204 13.73 -33.17 8.02
C VAL A 204 13.82 -34.29 9.06
N PRO A 205 14.99 -34.90 9.30
CA PRO A 205 15.10 -35.96 10.29
C PRO A 205 14.77 -35.45 11.69
N PHE A 206 14.06 -36.24 12.48
CA PHE A 206 13.55 -35.85 13.82
C PHE A 206 14.64 -35.25 14.74
N ARG A 207 15.86 -35.79 14.69
CA ARG A 207 17.02 -35.30 15.45
C ARG A 207 17.40 -33.84 15.19
N PHE A 208 16.97 -33.27 14.06
CA PHE A 208 17.24 -31.88 13.69
C PHE A 208 16.03 -30.94 13.92
N CYS A 209 14.84 -31.46 14.24
CA CYS A 209 13.64 -30.62 14.38
C CYS A 209 13.82 -29.50 15.41
N ARG A 210 14.40 -29.79 16.58
CA ARG A 210 14.68 -28.76 17.60
C ARG A 210 15.69 -27.72 17.12
N ALA A 211 16.70 -28.15 16.36
CA ALA A 211 17.69 -27.26 15.76
C ALA A 211 17.02 -26.32 14.74
N ALA A 212 16.18 -26.88 13.88
CA ALA A 212 15.46 -26.13 12.88
C ALA A 212 14.48 -25.12 13.51
N VAL A 213 13.82 -25.46 14.62
CA VAL A 213 13.04 -24.49 15.41
C VAL A 213 13.93 -23.34 15.89
N ALA A 214 15.07 -23.65 16.50
CA ALA A 214 16.00 -22.64 17.00
C ALA A 214 16.55 -21.76 15.86
N ALA A 215 16.84 -22.33 14.69
CA ALA A 215 17.25 -21.61 13.49
C ALA A 215 16.16 -20.65 12.98
N ILE A 216 14.90 -21.11 12.91
CA ILE A 216 13.76 -20.29 12.47
C ILE A 216 13.53 -19.12 13.44
N HIS A 217 13.62 -19.36 14.76
CA HIS A 217 13.48 -18.30 15.76
C HIS A 217 14.60 -17.26 15.66
N HIS A 218 15.85 -17.70 15.56
CA HIS A 218 17.00 -16.81 15.42
C HIS A 218 16.92 -15.96 14.15
N ALA A 219 16.58 -16.58 13.02
CA ALA A 219 16.40 -15.86 11.76
C ALA A 219 15.27 -14.81 11.83
N ARG A 220 14.20 -15.08 12.60
CA ARG A 220 13.05 -14.18 12.71
C ARG A 220 13.29 -13.00 13.65
N TRP A 221 13.83 -13.25 14.85
CA TRP A 221 13.98 -12.25 15.89
C TRP A 221 15.29 -11.47 15.73
N ASP A 222 16.40 -12.17 15.51
CA ASP A 222 17.71 -11.55 15.35
C ASP A 222 18.00 -11.14 13.90
N LYS A 223 17.09 -11.44 12.97
CA LYS A 223 17.20 -11.07 11.55
C LYS A 223 18.46 -11.63 10.88
N LEU A 224 18.90 -12.81 11.29
CA LEU A 224 20.10 -13.47 10.77
C LEU A 224 19.74 -14.54 9.76
N LEU A 225 19.89 -14.20 8.48
CA LEU A 225 19.60 -15.07 7.35
C LEU A 225 20.65 -16.18 7.22
N PRO A 226 20.29 -17.33 6.61
CA PRO A 226 21.25 -18.37 6.34
C PRO A 226 22.33 -17.91 5.38
N VAL A 227 23.55 -18.40 5.61
CA VAL A 227 24.72 -18.13 4.78
C VAL A 227 25.04 -19.34 3.94
N TYR A 228 25.24 -19.13 2.64
CA TYR A 228 25.70 -20.18 1.73
C TYR A 228 27.23 -20.17 1.67
N ALA A 229 27.87 -21.25 2.12
CA ALA A 229 29.32 -21.44 2.08
C ALA A 229 29.66 -22.93 2.01
N ASN A 230 30.83 -23.31 1.48
CA ASN A 230 31.26 -24.70 1.43
C ASN A 230 30.22 -25.70 0.85
N GLY A 231 29.38 -25.27 -0.12
CA GLY A 231 28.32 -26.10 -0.71
C GLY A 231 27.08 -26.32 0.16
N CYS A 232 27.01 -25.68 1.33
CA CYS A 232 25.94 -25.84 2.31
C CYS A 232 25.28 -24.50 2.66
N LEU A 233 24.01 -24.55 3.06
CA LEU A 233 23.34 -23.45 3.74
C LEU A 233 23.48 -23.61 5.25
N HIS A 234 23.88 -22.55 5.94
CA HIS A 234 24.19 -22.57 7.36
C HIS A 234 23.30 -21.60 8.14
N TRP A 235 22.60 -22.10 9.15
CA TRP A 235 21.79 -21.33 10.08
C TRP A 235 22.44 -21.30 11.46
N LEU A 236 22.57 -20.11 12.03
CA LEU A 236 22.95 -19.93 13.43
C LEU A 236 21.77 -20.29 14.35
N LEU A 237 22.06 -20.97 15.45
CA LEU A 237 21.04 -21.48 16.37
C LEU A 237 20.87 -20.57 17.58
N CYS A 238 19.61 -20.26 17.92
CA CYS A 238 19.29 -19.59 19.18
C CYS A 238 19.50 -20.54 20.38
N LEU A 239 20.57 -20.32 21.14
CA LEU A 239 20.98 -21.21 22.24
C LEU A 239 19.99 -21.20 23.42
N SER A 240 19.22 -20.13 23.62
CA SER A 240 18.22 -20.04 24.69
C SER A 240 17.08 -21.07 24.57
N PHE A 241 16.86 -21.63 23.37
CA PHE A 241 15.83 -22.65 23.12
C PHE A 241 16.36 -24.09 23.22
N ILE A 242 17.66 -24.28 23.51
CA ILE A 242 18.29 -25.60 23.58
C ILE A 242 18.73 -25.87 25.04
N VAL A 243 17.84 -26.52 25.80
CA VAL A 243 17.97 -26.80 27.26
C VAL A 243 19.20 -27.66 27.63
N LYS A 244 19.80 -28.38 26.67
CA LYS A 244 21.06 -29.14 26.88
C LYS A 244 22.14 -28.55 26.00
N ARG A 245 23.18 -27.94 26.59
CA ARG A 245 24.37 -27.42 25.88
C ARG A 245 24.84 -28.40 24.80
N PRO A 246 24.62 -28.14 23.49
CA PRO A 246 25.39 -28.81 22.46
C PRO A 246 26.68 -28.02 22.27
N ARG A 247 27.76 -28.70 21.88
CA ARG A 247 28.95 -28.07 21.27
C ARG A 247 28.66 -27.60 19.83
N ALA A 248 27.39 -27.51 19.41
CA ALA A 248 26.96 -27.22 18.05
C ALA A 248 26.12 -25.93 18.01
N ALA A 249 26.64 -24.93 17.32
CA ALA A 249 26.01 -23.60 17.18
C ALA A 249 25.30 -23.42 15.84
N ILE A 250 25.48 -24.35 14.90
CA ILE A 250 25.06 -24.16 13.51
C ILE A 250 24.35 -25.42 13.00
N LEU A 251 23.21 -25.22 12.35
CA LEU A 251 22.55 -26.22 11.51
C LEU A 251 22.98 -25.98 10.06
N SER A 252 23.47 -27.03 9.41
CA SER A 252 23.92 -26.98 8.01
C SER A 252 23.04 -27.88 7.15
N PHE A 253 22.78 -27.44 5.92
CA PHE A 253 22.08 -28.22 4.90
C PHE A 253 22.93 -28.32 3.64
N SER A 254 23.35 -29.53 3.27
CA SER A 254 24.05 -29.77 2.00
C SER A 254 23.07 -29.58 0.85
N VAL A 255 23.36 -28.63 -0.05
CA VAL A 255 22.49 -28.34 -1.20
C VAL A 255 22.57 -29.45 -2.25
N THR A 256 23.74 -30.08 -2.35
CA THR A 256 24.03 -31.17 -3.29
C THR A 256 23.40 -32.48 -2.83
N ASP A 257 23.57 -32.84 -1.56
CA ASP A 257 23.11 -34.13 -1.01
C ASP A 257 21.73 -34.05 -0.39
N GLU A 258 21.20 -32.84 -0.18
CA GLU A 258 19.92 -32.57 0.47
C GLU A 258 19.82 -33.16 1.89
N THR A 259 20.93 -33.10 2.63
CA THR A 259 21.06 -33.64 3.99
C THR A 259 21.38 -32.58 5.03
N PHE A 260 20.95 -32.80 6.27
CA PHE A 260 21.24 -31.95 7.40
C PHE A 260 22.46 -32.43 8.20
N ALA A 261 23.26 -31.50 8.69
CA ALA A 261 24.41 -31.75 9.54
C ALA A 261 24.51 -30.72 10.68
N TRP A 262 25.21 -31.08 11.75
CA TRP A 262 25.58 -30.17 12.82
C TRP A 262 26.99 -29.66 12.61
N VAL A 263 27.21 -28.36 12.81
CA VAL A 263 28.56 -27.79 12.85
C VAL A 263 28.84 -27.28 14.27
N ARG A 264 30.04 -27.63 14.75
CA ARG A 264 30.48 -27.29 16.11
C ARG A 264 30.67 -25.78 16.26
N SER A 265 30.46 -25.26 17.47
CA SER A 265 30.79 -23.87 17.78
C SER A 265 32.31 -23.68 17.85
N PRO A 266 32.81 -22.46 17.61
CA PRO A 266 34.17 -22.07 17.97
C PRO A 266 34.46 -22.26 19.47
N PRO A 267 35.73 -22.13 19.92
CA PRO A 267 36.13 -22.31 21.32
C PRO A 267 35.75 -21.11 22.22
N PHE A 268 34.53 -20.58 22.07
CA PHE A 268 33.97 -19.52 22.91
C PHE A 268 32.43 -19.60 22.94
N GLU A 269 31.81 -18.86 23.86
CA GLU A 269 30.35 -18.76 23.96
C GLU A 269 29.79 -17.94 22.79
N ALA A 270 28.91 -18.55 22.00
CA ALA A 270 28.33 -17.99 20.77
C ALA A 270 27.20 -16.97 21.06
N SER A 271 27.40 -16.09 22.05
CA SER A 271 26.52 -14.95 22.31
C SER A 271 27.02 -13.71 21.54
N GLY A 272 26.12 -12.96 20.91
CA GLY A 272 26.47 -11.78 20.10
C GLY A 272 27.27 -12.12 18.82
N VAL A 273 26.94 -13.23 18.16
CA VAL A 273 27.64 -13.69 16.96
C VAL A 273 26.75 -13.71 15.72
N HIS A 274 27.36 -13.63 14.55
CA HIS A 274 26.68 -13.88 13.27
C HIS A 274 27.56 -14.67 12.31
N LEU A 275 26.94 -15.28 11.29
CA LEU A 275 27.65 -16.00 10.24
C LEU A 275 27.86 -15.08 9.04
N VAL A 276 28.96 -15.32 8.32
CA VAL A 276 29.28 -14.63 7.06
C VAL A 276 30.07 -15.58 6.15
N GLU A 277 29.94 -15.40 4.84
CA GLU A 277 30.78 -16.07 3.86
C GLU A 277 31.95 -15.16 3.52
N LEU A 278 33.17 -15.69 3.65
CA LEU A 278 34.40 -15.01 3.25
C LEU A 278 35.24 -15.97 2.40
N ALA A 279 35.55 -15.56 1.17
CA ALA A 279 36.43 -16.31 0.28
C ALA A 279 36.00 -17.78 0.05
N GLY A 280 34.71 -18.05 -0.05
CA GLY A 280 34.10 -19.36 -0.20
C GLY A 280 33.90 -20.15 1.10
N HIS A 281 34.42 -19.64 2.23
CA HIS A 281 34.44 -20.35 3.50
C HIS A 281 33.41 -19.78 4.48
N LEU A 282 32.91 -20.64 5.36
CA LEU A 282 32.03 -20.22 6.45
C LEU A 282 32.87 -19.60 7.57
N CYS A 283 32.54 -18.36 7.92
CA CYS A 283 33.13 -17.65 9.04
C CYS A 283 32.07 -17.26 10.08
N MET A 284 32.48 -17.19 11.34
CA MET A 284 31.69 -16.70 12.47
C MET A 284 32.33 -15.41 12.98
N VAL A 285 31.53 -14.35 13.04
CA VAL A 285 31.94 -13.07 13.57
C VAL A 285 31.46 -12.94 15.00
N ARG A 286 32.36 -12.55 15.89
CA ARG A 286 32.09 -12.29 17.30
C ARG A 286 32.19 -10.80 17.58
N ASP A 287 31.06 -10.24 18.03
CA ASP A 287 30.99 -8.83 18.42
C ASP A 287 31.49 -8.64 19.86
N LEU A 288 32.68 -8.05 20.00
CA LEU A 288 33.30 -7.70 21.28
C LEU A 288 33.44 -6.16 21.39
N ARG A 289 32.50 -5.39 20.83
CA ARG A 289 32.57 -3.92 20.86
C ARG A 289 32.60 -3.30 22.26
N HIS A 290 32.17 -4.01 23.31
CA HIS A 290 32.36 -3.59 24.70
C HIS A 290 33.84 -3.43 25.11
N VAL A 291 34.75 -4.16 24.44
CA VAL A 291 36.21 -3.98 24.51
C VAL A 291 36.80 -3.42 23.21
N GLY A 292 35.95 -2.97 22.28
CA GLY A 292 36.35 -2.31 21.03
C GLY A 292 36.85 -3.22 19.91
N VAL A 293 36.56 -4.52 19.95
CA VAL A 293 37.13 -5.49 19.00
C VAL A 293 36.06 -6.26 18.24
N LEU A 294 36.32 -6.59 16.97
CA LEU A 294 35.60 -7.61 16.20
C LEU A 294 36.54 -8.78 15.87
N GLU A 295 36.11 -10.00 16.15
CA GLU A 295 36.86 -11.21 15.79
C GLU A 295 36.15 -11.99 14.70
N ILE A 296 36.91 -12.47 13.71
CA ILE A 296 36.41 -13.32 12.63
C ILE A 296 37.10 -14.67 12.71
N TRP A 297 36.30 -15.71 12.91
CA TRP A 297 36.76 -17.08 13.03
C TRP A 297 36.36 -17.87 11.79
N LYS A 298 37.32 -18.55 11.17
CA LYS A 298 37.10 -19.36 9.98
C LYS A 298 36.94 -20.82 10.32
N LEU A 299 35.97 -21.47 9.69
CA LEU A 299 35.82 -22.92 9.75
C LEU A 299 36.85 -23.57 8.81
N ASN A 300 37.80 -24.31 9.38
CA ASN A 300 38.87 -24.94 8.60
C ASN A 300 38.34 -26.14 7.80
N ASP A 301 37.49 -26.94 8.42
CA ASP A 301 36.87 -28.09 7.78
C ASP A 301 35.54 -28.44 8.49
N CYS A 302 34.50 -28.67 7.68
CA CYS A 302 33.17 -29.05 8.15
C CYS A 302 33.16 -30.41 8.86
N SER A 303 34.08 -31.32 8.55
CA SER A 303 34.13 -32.67 9.11
C SER A 303 34.85 -32.73 10.47
N SER A 304 35.96 -32.02 10.61
CA SER A 304 36.70 -31.88 11.88
C SER A 304 36.03 -30.90 12.86
N GLY A 305 35.30 -29.91 12.34
CA GLY A 305 34.66 -28.87 13.14
C GLY A 305 35.66 -27.93 13.84
N GLY A 306 36.89 -27.84 13.32
CA GLY A 306 37.95 -26.98 13.84
C GLY A 306 37.81 -25.54 13.35
N TRP A 307 37.86 -24.60 14.28
CA TRP A 307 37.82 -23.15 13.99
C TRP A 307 39.20 -22.54 14.23
N SER A 308 39.61 -21.61 13.37
CA SER A 308 40.80 -20.78 13.54
C SER A 308 40.41 -19.30 13.57
N LEU A 309 41.14 -18.49 14.36
CA LEU A 309 40.98 -17.04 14.32
C LEU A 309 41.68 -16.53 13.05
N GLU A 310 40.94 -15.89 12.14
CA GLU A 310 41.46 -15.40 10.87
C GLU A 310 41.78 -13.90 10.96
N HIS A 311 40.88 -13.10 11.55
CA HIS A 311 41.07 -11.66 11.71
C HIS A 311 40.64 -11.18 13.10
N ARG A 312 41.39 -10.20 13.63
CA ARG A 312 41.05 -9.45 14.83
C ARG A 312 41.13 -7.97 14.50
N ILE A 313 39.98 -7.32 14.44
CA ILE A 313 39.82 -5.93 14.00
C ILE A 313 39.64 -5.06 15.24
N ASP A 314 40.60 -4.16 15.49
CA ASP A 314 40.49 -3.15 16.55
C ASP A 314 39.71 -1.95 16.00
N LEU A 315 38.52 -1.72 16.54
CA LEU A 315 37.64 -0.63 16.10
C LEU A 315 37.93 0.69 16.81
N LEU A 316 38.58 0.66 17.97
CA LEU A 316 38.90 1.85 18.77
C LEU A 316 40.08 2.63 18.21
N GLN A 317 41.04 1.93 17.60
CA GLN A 317 42.22 2.57 17.00
C GLN A 317 41.96 3.14 15.59
N HIS A 318 41.00 2.57 14.86
CA HIS A 318 40.87 2.80 13.41
C HIS A 318 39.60 3.56 13.01
N VAL A 319 38.63 3.72 13.92
CA VAL A 319 37.35 4.35 13.59
C VAL A 319 36.89 5.29 14.73
N GLY A 320 36.34 6.46 14.40
CA GLY A 320 35.74 7.35 15.39
C GLY A 320 34.61 6.65 16.18
N ARG A 321 34.51 6.90 17.49
CA ARG A 321 33.52 6.25 18.39
C ARG A 321 32.10 6.31 17.81
N ASP A 322 31.77 7.42 17.16
CA ASP A 322 30.47 7.78 16.59
C ASP A 322 30.01 6.86 15.43
N VAL A 323 30.93 6.10 14.82
CA VAL A 323 30.66 5.31 13.60
C VAL A 323 30.43 3.83 13.90
N VAL A 324 30.98 3.27 14.98
CA VAL A 324 30.94 1.82 15.26
C VAL A 324 30.49 1.47 16.68
N ILE A 325 30.69 2.37 17.67
CA ILE A 325 30.25 2.15 19.05
C ILE A 325 28.81 2.62 19.26
N GLU A 326 28.43 3.76 18.67
CA GLU A 326 27.06 4.28 18.77
C GLU A 326 25.97 3.43 18.07
N PRO A 327 26.20 2.80 16.90
CA PRO A 327 25.17 1.96 16.28
C PRO A 327 24.86 0.74 17.15
N GLU A 328 23.58 0.45 17.38
CA GLU A 328 23.16 -0.73 18.14
C GLU A 328 23.66 -2.04 17.47
N ILE A 329 23.67 -2.10 16.13
CA ILE A 329 24.07 -3.30 15.36
C ILE A 329 25.18 -3.01 14.35
N VAL A 330 26.19 -3.89 14.32
CA VAL A 330 27.27 -3.95 13.33
C VAL A 330 27.34 -5.36 12.74
N ARG A 331 27.39 -5.47 11.40
CA ARG A 331 27.44 -6.76 10.69
C ARG A 331 28.52 -6.76 9.61
N VAL A 332 29.26 -7.85 9.53
CA VAL A 332 30.13 -8.14 8.38
C VAL A 332 29.27 -8.78 7.31
N ILE A 333 29.24 -8.19 6.11
CA ILE A 333 28.39 -8.67 5.01
C ILE A 333 29.15 -9.51 3.98
N GLY A 334 30.47 -9.43 3.97
CA GLY A 334 31.36 -10.29 3.18
C GLY A 334 32.71 -9.63 2.92
N SER A 335 33.41 -10.08 1.87
CA SER A 335 34.71 -9.56 1.45
C SER A 335 34.72 -9.14 -0.01
N VAL A 336 35.53 -8.13 -0.36
CA VAL A 336 35.77 -7.70 -1.73
C VAL A 336 37.27 -7.69 -2.04
N GLY A 337 37.66 -8.27 -3.17
CA GLY A 337 39.04 -8.38 -3.65
C GLY A 337 39.24 -9.61 -4.52
N SER A 338 40.27 -9.58 -5.37
CA SER A 338 40.68 -10.69 -6.25
C SER A 338 41.45 -11.78 -5.48
N CYS A 339 41.68 -12.93 -6.10
CA CYS A 339 42.68 -13.91 -5.64
C CYS A 339 44.12 -13.36 -5.61
N VAL A 340 44.41 -12.29 -6.36
CA VAL A 340 45.73 -11.66 -6.47
C VAL A 340 45.89 -10.46 -5.53
N SER A 341 44.78 -9.79 -5.14
CA SER A 341 44.79 -8.66 -4.21
C SER A 341 44.41 -9.07 -2.79
N THR A 342 44.79 -8.27 -1.79
CA THR A 342 44.33 -8.46 -0.41
C THR A 342 42.80 -8.31 -0.34
N LYS A 343 42.12 -9.27 0.28
CA LYS A 343 40.66 -9.25 0.42
C LYS A 343 40.27 -8.28 1.53
N ARG A 344 39.55 -7.23 1.18
CA ARG A 344 39.04 -6.24 2.13
C ARG A 344 37.69 -6.68 2.68
N ILE A 345 37.46 -6.46 3.96
CA ILE A 345 36.26 -6.89 4.69
C ILE A 345 35.23 -5.76 4.67
N VAL A 346 33.98 -6.08 4.34
CA VAL A 346 32.90 -5.09 4.28
C VAL A 346 32.01 -5.19 5.52
N ILE A 347 31.86 -4.07 6.22
CA ILE A 347 31.12 -3.95 7.48
C ILE A 347 29.99 -2.93 7.29
N ALA A 348 28.76 -3.32 7.61
CA ALA A 348 27.58 -2.47 7.58
C ALA A 348 27.04 -2.20 8.99
N THR A 349 26.52 -1.00 9.24
CA THR A 349 25.98 -0.58 10.55
C THR A 349 24.50 -0.22 10.50
N SER A 350 23.79 -0.30 11.64
CA SER A 350 22.36 0.07 11.74
C SER A 350 22.11 1.54 11.38
N LYS A 351 23.11 2.41 11.57
CA LYS A 351 23.12 3.81 11.10
C LYS A 351 23.37 3.97 9.60
N ARG A 352 23.21 2.90 8.81
CA ARG A 352 23.31 2.88 7.35
C ARG A 352 24.65 3.37 6.79
N LYS A 353 25.72 3.14 7.53
CA LYS A 353 27.10 3.36 7.06
C LYS A 353 27.68 2.02 6.63
N VAL A 354 28.37 2.03 5.48
CA VAL A 354 29.15 0.88 5.03
C VAL A 354 30.62 1.23 4.96
N ILE A 355 31.41 0.37 5.57
CA ILE A 355 32.82 0.56 5.88
C ILE A 355 33.58 -0.61 5.28
N VAL A 356 34.72 -0.33 4.68
CA VAL A 356 35.62 -1.35 4.13
C VAL A 356 36.92 -1.31 4.92
N TYR A 357 37.27 -2.45 5.50
CA TYR A 357 38.48 -2.65 6.28
C TYR A 357 39.48 -3.45 5.45
N ASP A 358 40.69 -2.93 5.27
CA ASP A 358 41.78 -3.68 4.67
C ASP A 358 42.61 -4.36 5.78
N PRO A 359 42.63 -5.70 5.84
CA PRO A 359 43.35 -6.42 6.88
C PRO A 359 44.88 -6.31 6.78
N VAL A 360 45.42 -5.90 5.62
CA VAL A 360 46.88 -5.80 5.41
C VAL A 360 47.40 -4.43 5.78
N SER A 361 46.77 -3.36 5.30
CA SER A 361 47.13 -1.98 5.70
C SER A 361 46.54 -1.58 7.06
N GLN A 362 45.58 -2.36 7.58
CA GLN A 362 44.77 -2.03 8.76
C GLN A 362 43.99 -0.72 8.61
N THR A 363 43.77 -0.25 7.38
CA THR A 363 43.05 1.00 7.11
C THR A 363 41.56 0.75 6.96
N VAL A 364 40.78 1.77 7.34
CA VAL A 364 39.33 1.78 7.22
C VAL A 364 38.92 2.87 6.23
N GLU A 365 38.18 2.48 5.20
CA GLU A 365 37.59 3.39 4.21
C GLU A 365 36.06 3.39 4.37
N THR A 366 35.46 4.58 4.52
CA THR A 366 33.98 4.69 4.49
C THR A 366 33.55 4.81 3.03
N VAL A 367 32.90 3.79 2.49
CA VAL A 367 32.52 3.73 1.07
C VAL A 367 31.27 4.57 0.80
N THR A 368 30.27 4.53 1.70
CA THR A 368 29.02 5.28 1.53
C THR A 368 28.28 5.47 2.85
N ALA A 369 27.65 6.64 3.05
CA ALA A 369 26.51 6.81 3.95
C ALA A 369 25.24 6.74 3.10
N ILE A 370 24.36 5.76 3.33
CA ILE A 370 23.09 5.68 2.60
C ILE A 370 22.26 6.89 3.04
N ARG A 371 22.15 7.91 2.18
CA ARG A 371 21.37 9.11 2.47
C ARG A 371 19.89 8.77 2.57
N GLU A 372 19.21 9.43 3.50
CA GLU A 372 17.79 9.28 3.79
C GLU A 372 16.95 9.37 2.50
N THR A 373 16.45 8.23 2.02
CA THR A 373 15.38 8.21 1.04
C THR A 373 14.06 8.22 1.82
N HIS A 374 13.49 9.41 2.03
CA HIS A 374 12.11 9.77 2.40
C HIS A 374 11.29 8.91 3.41
N SER A 375 11.89 8.02 4.18
CA SER A 375 11.18 7.17 5.15
C SER A 375 11.50 7.60 6.58
N SER A 376 10.54 8.28 7.23
CA SER A 376 10.57 8.67 8.65
C SER A 376 10.22 7.54 9.62
N TYR A 377 10.10 6.29 9.13
CA TYR A 377 9.53 5.14 9.86
C TYR A 377 10.49 3.94 9.91
N GLN A 378 11.78 4.17 10.17
CA GLN A 378 12.76 3.08 10.24
C GLN A 378 12.97 2.63 11.68
N ALA A 379 12.74 1.33 11.94
CA ALA A 379 13.37 0.69 13.10
C ALA A 379 14.83 0.37 12.74
N GLU A 380 15.79 0.79 13.57
CA GLU A 380 17.24 0.70 13.31
C GLU A 380 17.72 -0.73 12.96
N ASN A 381 17.06 -1.76 13.51
CA ASN A 381 17.40 -3.17 13.29
C ASN A 381 17.09 -3.68 11.87
N LEU A 382 16.25 -2.98 11.11
CA LEU A 382 15.77 -3.40 9.79
C LEU A 382 16.64 -2.86 8.63
N ALA A 383 17.44 -1.82 8.88
CA ALA A 383 18.27 -1.18 7.87
C ALA A 383 19.40 -2.08 7.31
N LEU A 384 19.77 -3.16 8.01
CA LEU A 384 20.86 -4.05 7.60
C LEU A 384 20.40 -5.23 6.74
N THR A 385 19.11 -5.57 6.71
CA THR A 385 18.58 -6.65 5.85
C THR A 385 18.24 -6.21 4.44
N SER A 386 18.38 -4.91 4.15
CA SER A 386 18.12 -4.27 2.86
C SER A 386 19.37 -3.99 2.04
N VAL A 387 20.56 -4.39 2.50
CA VAL A 387 21.85 -4.18 1.81
C VAL A 387 22.45 -5.52 1.39
N SER A 388 23.00 -5.58 0.17
CA SER A 388 23.70 -6.75 -0.35
C SER A 388 24.94 -6.35 -1.17
N LEU A 389 25.94 -7.22 -1.21
CA LEU A 389 27.09 -7.08 -2.11
C LEU A 389 26.64 -7.16 -3.57
N PHE A 390 27.21 -6.34 -4.44
CA PHE A 390 27.01 -6.46 -5.88
C PHE A 390 28.09 -7.39 -6.47
N GLN A 391 27.65 -8.43 -7.18
CA GLN A 391 28.51 -9.29 -7.98
C GLN A 391 28.07 -9.19 -9.43
N GLU A 392 28.98 -8.75 -10.31
CA GLU A 392 28.69 -8.68 -11.74
C GLU A 392 28.56 -10.09 -12.33
N SER A 393 27.42 -10.39 -12.99
CA SER A 393 27.16 -11.73 -13.52
C SER A 393 26.18 -11.76 -14.68
N LEU A 394 26.42 -12.65 -15.65
CA LEU A 394 25.51 -12.95 -16.77
C LEU A 394 24.52 -14.08 -16.49
N VAL A 395 24.53 -14.65 -15.28
CA VAL A 395 23.67 -15.79 -14.93
C VAL A 395 22.20 -15.46 -15.22
N PRO A 396 21.51 -16.27 -16.05
CA PRO A 396 20.13 -16.02 -16.38
C PRO A 396 19.24 -16.26 -15.16
N VAL A 397 18.27 -15.38 -14.96
CA VAL A 397 17.16 -15.63 -14.04
C VAL A 397 16.08 -16.35 -14.83
N HIS A 398 15.78 -17.60 -14.45
CA HIS A 398 14.79 -18.41 -15.15
C HIS A 398 13.39 -17.87 -14.93
N GLN A 399 12.83 -17.23 -15.95
CA GLN A 399 11.42 -16.82 -15.97
C GLN A 399 10.50 -18.02 -15.90
N THR A 400 9.47 -17.94 -15.06
CA THR A 400 8.43 -18.96 -15.04
C THR A 400 7.70 -19.01 -16.38
N ASN A 401 7.07 -20.15 -16.72
CA ASN A 401 6.25 -20.26 -17.93
C ASN A 401 5.12 -19.20 -17.94
N GLU A 402 4.60 -18.82 -16.77
CA GLU A 402 3.61 -17.75 -16.62
C GLU A 402 4.20 -16.37 -16.90
N GLU A 403 5.39 -16.05 -16.37
CA GLU A 403 6.10 -14.79 -16.68
C GLU A 403 6.49 -14.69 -18.17
N ARG A 404 6.90 -15.79 -18.80
CA ARG A 404 7.14 -15.84 -20.26
C ARG A 404 5.86 -15.61 -21.05
N ALA A 405 4.74 -16.17 -20.62
CA ALA A 405 3.44 -15.94 -21.25
C ALA A 405 2.93 -14.50 -21.07
N LEU A 406 3.15 -13.90 -19.88
CA LEU A 406 2.75 -12.53 -19.56
C LEU A 406 3.67 -11.46 -20.18
N SER A 407 4.93 -11.79 -20.48
CA SER A 407 5.88 -10.88 -21.15
C SER A 407 5.75 -10.88 -22.67
N ALA A 408 4.94 -11.79 -23.26
CA ALA A 408 4.67 -11.81 -24.68
C ALA A 408 4.05 -10.48 -25.17
N PRO A 409 4.34 -10.01 -26.39
CA PRO A 409 3.79 -8.76 -26.93
C PRO A 409 2.25 -8.67 -26.84
N LEU A 410 1.57 -9.79 -27.07
CA LEU A 410 0.12 -9.88 -26.96
C LEU A 410 -0.39 -9.69 -25.52
N ALA A 411 0.32 -10.24 -24.53
CA ALA A 411 -0.05 -10.09 -23.12
C ALA A 411 0.19 -8.65 -22.63
N LYS A 412 1.25 -7.99 -23.10
CA LYS A 412 1.47 -6.54 -22.87
C LYS A 412 0.35 -5.70 -23.48
N ALA A 413 -0.04 -5.97 -24.72
CA ALA A 413 -1.17 -5.29 -25.35
C ALA A 413 -2.49 -5.55 -24.60
N THR A 414 -2.72 -6.78 -24.16
CA THR A 414 -3.89 -7.16 -23.36
C THR A 414 -3.93 -6.37 -22.04
N ARG A 415 -2.80 -6.26 -21.34
CA ARG A 415 -2.67 -5.45 -20.12
C ARG A 415 -3.07 -4.00 -20.39
N GLU A 416 -2.53 -3.39 -21.43
CA GLU A 416 -2.85 -2.01 -21.80
C GLU A 416 -4.34 -1.81 -22.13
N ILE A 417 -4.96 -2.76 -22.83
CA ILE A 417 -6.40 -2.71 -23.11
C ILE A 417 -7.21 -2.78 -21.81
N LEU A 418 -6.92 -3.76 -20.96
CA LEU A 418 -7.66 -3.96 -19.70
C LEU A 418 -7.51 -2.76 -18.74
N LEU A 419 -6.37 -2.06 -18.74
CA LEU A 419 -6.17 -0.86 -17.92
C LEU A 419 -7.12 0.30 -18.28
N ARG A 420 -7.62 0.35 -19.53
CA ARG A 420 -8.48 1.43 -20.05
C ARG A 420 -9.97 1.11 -19.96
N LEU A 421 -10.33 -0.10 -19.51
CA LEU A 421 -11.72 -0.53 -19.42
C LEU A 421 -12.29 -0.24 -18.03
N PRO A 422 -13.58 0.13 -17.90
CA PRO A 422 -14.22 0.31 -16.60
C PRO A 422 -14.07 -0.91 -15.69
N GLY A 423 -13.99 -0.67 -14.38
CA GLY A 423 -13.61 -1.71 -13.41
C GLY A 423 -14.55 -2.92 -13.39
N ASP A 424 -15.87 -2.68 -13.54
CA ASP A 424 -16.88 -3.72 -13.63
C ASP A 424 -16.70 -4.62 -14.87
N CYS A 425 -16.34 -4.02 -16.01
CA CYS A 425 -16.02 -4.73 -17.24
C CYS A 425 -14.74 -5.55 -17.07
N THR A 426 -13.68 -4.93 -16.53
CA THR A 426 -12.40 -5.60 -16.25
C THR A 426 -12.58 -6.80 -15.33
N MET A 427 -13.46 -6.72 -14.33
CA MET A 427 -13.78 -7.85 -13.46
C MET A 427 -14.48 -9.02 -14.19
N ARG A 428 -15.36 -8.74 -15.16
CA ARG A 428 -16.01 -9.79 -15.97
C ARG A 428 -15.00 -10.53 -16.85
N PHE A 429 -13.94 -9.85 -17.28
CA PHE A 429 -12.89 -10.43 -18.09
C PHE A 429 -12.00 -11.45 -17.36
N LYS A 430 -12.12 -11.56 -16.03
CA LYS A 430 -11.55 -12.69 -15.26
C LYS A 430 -12.03 -14.06 -15.76
N LEU A 431 -13.19 -14.13 -16.40
CA LEU A 431 -13.79 -15.36 -16.90
C LEU A 431 -13.30 -15.79 -18.28
N VAL A 432 -12.51 -14.97 -18.99
CA VAL A 432 -12.08 -15.25 -20.37
C VAL A 432 -11.14 -16.44 -20.42
N CYS A 433 -10.04 -16.39 -19.68
CA CYS A 433 -9.06 -17.48 -19.60
C CYS A 433 -8.18 -17.36 -18.35
N LYS A 434 -7.44 -18.42 -18.02
CA LYS A 434 -6.53 -18.45 -16.85
C LYS A 434 -5.46 -17.35 -16.89
N GLN A 435 -4.99 -16.97 -18.08
CA GLN A 435 -3.98 -15.93 -18.24
C GLN A 435 -4.55 -14.54 -17.88
N TRP A 436 -5.77 -14.23 -18.32
CA TRP A 436 -6.43 -12.96 -18.00
C TRP A 436 -6.84 -12.90 -16.53
N LEU A 437 -7.33 -14.01 -15.97
CA LEU A 437 -7.58 -14.14 -14.54
C LEU A 437 -6.31 -13.83 -13.73
N SER A 438 -5.20 -14.50 -14.05
CA SER A 438 -3.91 -14.30 -13.37
C SER A 438 -3.40 -12.86 -13.50
N LEU A 439 -3.54 -12.26 -14.70
CA LEU A 439 -3.18 -10.87 -14.94
C LEU A 439 -4.02 -9.91 -14.10
N ILE A 440 -5.36 -10.03 -14.11
CA ILE A 440 -6.28 -9.11 -13.42
C ILE A 440 -6.17 -9.28 -11.88
N GLU A 441 -5.91 -10.48 -11.40
CA GLU A 441 -5.70 -10.75 -9.96
C GLU A 441 -4.28 -10.43 -9.48
N SER A 442 -3.35 -10.14 -10.38
CA SER A 442 -2.02 -9.70 -9.98
C SER A 442 -2.12 -8.34 -9.29
N ASN A 443 -1.44 -8.19 -8.16
CA ASN A 443 -1.39 -6.91 -7.46
C ASN A 443 -0.89 -5.79 -8.40
N SER A 444 0.05 -6.09 -9.31
CA SER A 444 0.71 -5.05 -10.12
C SER A 444 -0.25 -4.50 -11.13
N PHE A 445 -1.14 -5.36 -11.64
CA PHE A 445 -2.23 -4.94 -12.49
C PHE A 445 -3.25 -4.13 -11.70
N VAL A 446 -3.66 -4.55 -10.49
CA VAL A 446 -4.60 -3.80 -9.65
C VAL A 446 -4.06 -2.41 -9.30
N HIS A 447 -2.78 -2.31 -8.93
CA HIS A 447 -2.10 -1.04 -8.66
C HIS A 447 -1.96 -0.19 -9.93
N SER A 448 -1.50 -0.79 -11.04
CA SER A 448 -1.43 -0.08 -12.32
C SER A 448 -2.81 0.43 -12.76
N TYR A 449 -3.86 -0.36 -12.52
CA TYR A 449 -5.24 0.00 -12.81
C TYR A 449 -5.68 1.19 -11.96
N HIS A 450 -5.43 1.14 -10.64
CA HIS A 450 -5.75 2.23 -9.74
C HIS A 450 -5.00 3.51 -10.11
N SER A 451 -3.68 3.42 -10.34
CA SER A 451 -2.88 4.57 -10.75
C SER A 451 -3.35 5.13 -12.08
N HIS A 452 -3.51 4.29 -13.11
CA HIS A 452 -3.96 4.70 -14.44
C HIS A 452 -5.32 5.40 -14.42
N ASN A 453 -6.32 4.79 -13.77
CA ASN A 453 -7.69 5.28 -13.79
C ASN A 453 -7.94 6.44 -12.82
N ASN A 454 -7.02 6.76 -11.91
CA ASN A 454 -7.15 7.90 -11.00
C ASN A 454 -6.07 8.97 -11.20
N MET A 455 -5.31 8.94 -12.31
CA MET A 455 -4.25 9.92 -12.61
C MET A 455 -4.75 11.35 -12.80
N ASP A 456 -5.97 11.53 -13.31
CA ASP A 456 -6.56 12.85 -13.52
C ASP A 456 -6.96 13.55 -12.21
N LYS A 457 -6.95 12.82 -11.08
CA LYS A 457 -7.32 13.27 -9.73
C LYS A 457 -8.69 13.97 -9.66
N ARG A 458 -9.56 13.74 -10.66
CA ARG A 458 -10.89 14.35 -10.69
C ARG A 458 -11.82 13.63 -9.71
N PRO A 459 -12.65 14.35 -8.96
CA PRO A 459 -13.59 13.73 -8.05
C PRO A 459 -14.63 12.92 -8.84
N LYS A 460 -14.64 11.60 -8.64
CA LYS A 460 -15.63 10.71 -9.24
C LYS A 460 -16.75 10.46 -8.24
N ILE A 461 -17.99 10.72 -8.66
CA ILE A 461 -19.17 10.71 -7.80
C ILE A 461 -20.12 9.59 -8.23
N MET A 462 -20.62 8.83 -7.26
CA MET A 462 -21.78 7.95 -7.42
C MET A 462 -22.84 8.30 -6.39
N LEU A 463 -24.07 7.83 -6.61
CA LEU A 463 -25.14 7.83 -5.63
C LEU A 463 -25.31 6.41 -5.07
N VAL A 464 -25.46 6.34 -3.75
CA VAL A 464 -25.74 5.11 -3.00
C VAL A 464 -27.25 4.99 -2.82
N GLY A 465 -27.79 3.86 -3.24
CA GLY A 465 -29.18 3.46 -3.05
C GLY A 465 -29.29 2.07 -2.44
N LYS A 466 -30.52 1.58 -2.30
CA LYS A 466 -30.82 0.23 -1.85
C LYS A 466 -30.46 -0.80 -2.93
N GLY A 467 -29.79 -1.86 -2.52
CA GLY A 467 -29.37 -2.97 -3.36
C GLY A 467 -30.20 -4.22 -3.10
N ILE A 468 -30.59 -4.91 -4.16
CA ILE A 468 -31.22 -6.23 -4.12
C ILE A 468 -30.09 -7.26 -4.27
N THR A 469 -29.39 -7.58 -3.18
CA THR A 469 -28.40 -8.67 -3.18
C THR A 469 -28.89 -9.83 -2.34
N TRP A 470 -29.11 -10.97 -2.98
CA TRP A 470 -29.48 -12.23 -2.34
C TRP A 470 -28.21 -12.99 -1.92
N ASP A 471 -27.62 -12.61 -0.79
CA ASP A 471 -26.63 -13.48 -0.14
C ASP A 471 -27.37 -14.51 0.73
N ARG A 472 -26.99 -15.78 0.62
CA ARG A 472 -27.55 -16.91 1.39
C ARG A 472 -27.30 -16.76 2.90
N ILE A 473 -26.35 -15.93 3.32
CA ILE A 473 -25.95 -15.72 4.72
C ILE A 473 -26.65 -14.50 5.33
N THR A 474 -26.85 -13.41 4.57
CA THR A 474 -27.54 -12.21 5.04
C THR A 474 -28.92 -12.09 4.41
N ARG A 475 -29.95 -12.60 5.08
CA ARG A 475 -31.35 -12.21 4.80
C ARG A 475 -31.52 -10.70 5.12
N GLY A 476 -31.13 -9.80 4.21
CA GLY A 476 -31.30 -8.34 4.33
C GLY A 476 -30.45 -7.49 3.36
N SER A 477 -31.05 -6.42 2.84
CA SER A 477 -30.62 -5.44 1.82
C SER A 477 -29.14 -5.00 1.80
N GLY A 478 -28.46 -5.17 0.65
CA GLY A 478 -27.17 -4.51 0.36
C GLY A 478 -27.34 -3.09 -0.19
N PHE A 479 -26.26 -2.48 -0.67
CA PHE A 479 -26.29 -1.18 -1.35
C PHE A 479 -26.07 -1.31 -2.85
N SER A 480 -26.69 -0.41 -3.62
CA SER A 480 -26.44 -0.24 -5.04
C SER A 480 -25.71 1.08 -5.30
N PHE A 481 -24.85 1.09 -6.32
CA PHE A 481 -24.06 2.26 -6.70
C PHE A 481 -24.38 2.63 -8.14
N THR A 482 -24.75 3.89 -8.37
CA THR A 482 -25.10 4.36 -9.72
C THR A 482 -24.44 5.71 -10.00
N PRO A 483 -23.82 5.93 -11.17
CA PRO A 483 -23.35 7.25 -11.59
C PRO A 483 -24.50 8.27 -11.60
N CYS A 484 -24.25 9.50 -11.13
CA CYS A 484 -25.27 10.56 -11.03
C CYS A 484 -26.03 10.76 -12.36
N SER A 485 -25.33 10.72 -13.50
CA SER A 485 -25.91 10.92 -14.84
C SER A 485 -26.91 9.83 -15.26
N LYS A 486 -26.71 8.58 -14.83
CA LYS A 486 -27.60 7.45 -15.14
C LYS A 486 -28.80 7.38 -14.20
N LEU A 487 -28.69 7.95 -12.99
CA LEU A 487 -29.72 7.81 -11.97
C LEU A 487 -30.91 8.74 -12.18
N LEU A 488 -30.73 9.96 -12.73
CA LEU A 488 -31.85 10.82 -13.12
C LEU A 488 -32.84 10.13 -14.08
N GLN A 489 -32.38 9.11 -14.82
CA GLN A 489 -33.22 8.28 -15.69
C GLN A 489 -33.86 7.06 -14.99
N ARG A 490 -33.25 6.56 -13.90
CA ARG A 490 -33.68 5.34 -13.16
C ARG A 490 -34.44 5.61 -11.86
N ALA A 491 -34.35 6.82 -11.30
CA ALA A 491 -34.87 7.22 -10.00
C ALA A 491 -36.41 7.15 -9.85
N ARG A 492 -37.15 6.79 -10.91
CA ARG A 492 -38.61 6.63 -10.89
C ARG A 492 -39.09 5.38 -10.14
N ARG A 493 -38.17 4.50 -9.70
CA ARG A 493 -38.52 3.27 -8.98
C ARG A 493 -38.16 3.36 -7.50
N HIS A 494 -39.15 3.14 -6.64
CA HIS A 494 -39.05 3.26 -5.18
C HIS A 494 -38.22 2.14 -4.53
N ASP A 495 -37.93 1.06 -5.27
CA ASP A 495 -37.11 -0.09 -4.83
C ASP A 495 -35.62 0.25 -4.65
N ILE A 496 -35.17 1.41 -5.15
CA ILE A 496 -33.77 1.87 -5.09
C ILE A 496 -33.53 2.79 -3.88
N TRP A 497 -34.56 3.20 -3.14
CA TRP A 497 -34.41 4.17 -2.05
C TRP A 497 -33.92 3.52 -0.76
N LEU A 498 -33.05 4.23 -0.04
CA LEU A 498 -32.57 3.81 1.27
C LEU A 498 -33.69 3.87 2.31
N ASP A 499 -33.81 2.80 3.10
CA ASP A 499 -34.78 2.73 4.21
C ASP A 499 -34.15 3.17 5.55
N THR A 500 -32.85 3.46 5.57
CA THR A 500 -32.08 3.85 6.76
C THR A 500 -31.11 4.97 6.42
N LYS A 501 -30.75 5.78 7.42
CA LYS A 501 -29.68 6.77 7.28
C LYS A 501 -28.34 6.06 7.07
N VAL A 502 -27.57 6.52 6.10
CA VAL A 502 -26.24 6.00 5.75
C VAL A 502 -25.26 7.17 5.68
N VAL A 503 -24.09 7.01 6.29
CA VAL A 503 -22.95 7.92 6.12
C VAL A 503 -21.81 7.17 5.45
N CYS A 504 -21.20 7.83 4.46
CA CYS A 504 -20.17 7.26 3.62
C CYS A 504 -18.82 7.92 3.89
N SER A 505 -17.76 7.14 4.06
CA SER A 505 -16.39 7.65 4.11
C SER A 505 -15.89 8.09 2.73
N LYS A 506 -14.85 8.92 2.72
CA LYS A 506 -13.98 9.06 1.54
C LYS A 506 -13.34 7.72 1.17
N PRO A 507 -12.96 7.52 -0.11
CA PRO A 507 -12.33 6.29 -0.53
C PRO A 507 -10.94 6.14 0.09
N CYS A 508 -10.65 4.97 0.65
CA CYS A 508 -9.34 4.59 1.19
C CYS A 508 -8.83 3.36 0.42
N HIS A 509 -7.80 3.54 -0.42
CA HIS A 509 -7.27 2.49 -1.33
C HIS A 509 -8.35 1.82 -2.20
N GLY A 510 -9.34 2.60 -2.65
CA GLY A 510 -10.45 2.14 -3.48
C GLY A 510 -11.61 1.47 -2.75
N LEU A 511 -11.57 1.42 -1.41
CA LEU A 511 -12.69 0.98 -0.59
C LEU A 511 -13.38 2.16 0.09
N ASN A 512 -14.68 2.05 0.29
CA ASN A 512 -15.48 3.00 1.06
C ASN A 512 -16.15 2.29 2.23
N LEU A 513 -16.25 2.97 3.36
CA LEU A 513 -17.01 2.53 4.51
C LEU A 513 -18.40 3.18 4.46
N LEU A 514 -19.44 2.36 4.48
CA LEU A 514 -20.84 2.78 4.57
C LEU A 514 -21.34 2.39 5.96
N SER A 515 -21.63 3.38 6.79
CA SER A 515 -22.07 3.19 8.17
C SER A 515 -23.55 3.52 8.32
N THR A 516 -24.26 2.59 8.95
CA THR A 516 -25.61 2.74 9.49
C THR A 516 -25.54 2.71 11.01
N GLU A 517 -26.64 2.97 11.70
CA GLU A 517 -26.67 2.93 13.15
C GLU A 517 -26.25 1.56 13.71
N LEU A 518 -26.69 0.48 13.04
CA LEU A 518 -26.52 -0.89 13.53
C LEU A 518 -25.37 -1.66 12.87
N LYS A 519 -24.89 -1.20 11.70
CA LYS A 519 -23.94 -1.97 10.86
C LYS A 519 -23.01 -1.05 10.09
N ASP A 520 -21.75 -1.47 9.96
CA ASP A 520 -20.81 -0.89 9.01
C ASP A 520 -20.54 -1.86 7.87
N TYR A 521 -20.34 -1.30 6.68
CA TYR A 521 -20.06 -2.08 5.51
C TYR A 521 -18.87 -1.53 4.75
N LEU A 522 -17.85 -2.37 4.55
CA LEU A 522 -16.71 -2.06 3.71
C LEU A 522 -17.02 -2.51 2.28
N TYR A 523 -17.12 -1.56 1.37
CA TYR A 523 -17.51 -1.79 -0.03
C TYR A 523 -16.43 -1.34 -1.01
N ASN A 524 -16.30 -2.04 -2.13
CA ASN A 524 -15.70 -1.51 -3.35
C ASN A 524 -16.82 -1.24 -4.39
N PRO A 525 -17.17 0.03 -4.66
CA PRO A 525 -18.22 0.38 -5.62
C PRO A 525 -17.98 -0.13 -7.05
N CYS A 526 -16.72 -0.32 -7.46
CA CYS A 526 -16.36 -0.75 -8.82
C CYS A 526 -16.48 -2.26 -9.02
N THR A 527 -16.13 -3.05 -8.00
CA THR A 527 -16.13 -4.53 -8.09
C THR A 527 -17.37 -5.17 -7.49
N GLY A 528 -18.17 -4.41 -6.72
CA GLY A 528 -19.29 -4.93 -5.95
C GLY A 528 -18.87 -5.72 -4.70
N PHE A 529 -17.57 -5.74 -4.38
CA PHE A 529 -17.08 -6.36 -3.16
C PHE A 529 -17.73 -5.70 -1.94
N CYS A 530 -18.18 -6.52 -0.98
CA CYS A 530 -18.81 -6.07 0.26
C CYS A 530 -18.40 -6.97 1.43
N ARG A 531 -18.15 -6.37 2.58
CA ARG A 531 -18.06 -7.06 3.88
C ARG A 531 -18.81 -6.25 4.94
N MET A 532 -19.62 -6.94 5.72
CA MET A 532 -20.39 -6.35 6.82
C MET A 532 -19.68 -6.59 8.16
N TYR A 533 -19.68 -5.56 9.01
CA TYR A 533 -19.30 -5.59 10.41
C TYR A 533 -20.50 -5.18 11.25
N HIS A 534 -20.76 -5.90 12.33
CA HIS A 534 -21.81 -5.54 13.29
C HIS A 534 -21.31 -4.43 14.21
N THR A 535 -22.11 -3.37 14.40
CA THR A 535 -21.81 -2.35 15.41
C THR A 535 -21.80 -3.03 16.78
N ARG A 536 -20.65 -3.08 17.45
CA ARG A 536 -20.51 -3.76 18.76
C ARG A 536 -20.91 -2.89 19.97
N GLY A 537 -21.26 -1.62 19.73
CA GLY A 537 -21.39 -0.56 20.74
C GLY A 537 -22.37 -0.80 21.90
N GLU A 538 -23.49 -1.50 21.71
CA GLU A 538 -24.44 -1.76 22.82
C GLU A 538 -24.14 -3.06 23.59
N ALA A 539 -23.48 -4.04 22.97
CA ALA A 539 -23.38 -5.40 23.53
C ALA A 539 -22.07 -5.69 24.28
N SER A 540 -21.04 -4.82 24.18
CA SER A 540 -19.68 -5.15 24.63
C SER A 540 -19.15 -4.39 25.86
N VAL A 541 -19.89 -3.48 26.48
CA VAL A 541 -19.38 -2.71 27.64
C VAL A 541 -20.40 -2.63 28.78
N HIS A 542 -19.96 -3.03 29.99
CA HIS A 542 -20.74 -2.88 31.22
C HIS A 542 -20.77 -1.39 31.61
N VAL A 543 -21.88 -0.69 31.34
CA VAL A 543 -22.07 0.68 31.84
C VAL A 543 -22.20 0.62 33.37
N PRO A 544 -21.36 1.32 34.15
CA PRO A 544 -21.45 1.31 35.61
C PRO A 544 -22.86 1.68 36.12
N TRP A 545 -23.39 0.94 37.10
CA TRP A 545 -24.77 1.07 37.64
C TRP A 545 -25.14 2.46 38.17
N ASN A 546 -24.13 3.27 38.48
CA ASN A 546 -24.21 4.66 38.93
C ASN A 546 -24.37 5.68 37.78
N ILE A 547 -24.37 5.21 36.52
CA ILE A 547 -24.64 6.02 35.33
C ILE A 547 -26.03 5.67 34.81
N ARG A 548 -27.04 6.53 35.10
CA ARG A 548 -28.35 6.42 34.45
C ARG A 548 -28.18 6.77 32.97
N SER A 549 -28.48 5.82 32.08
CA SER A 549 -28.64 6.08 30.64
C SER A 549 -29.87 6.97 30.46
N TYR A 550 -29.67 8.29 30.54
CA TYR A 550 -30.57 9.22 29.89
C TYR A 550 -30.25 9.09 28.40
N GLY A 551 -31.20 8.59 27.60
CA GLY A 551 -31.01 8.47 26.16
C GLY A 551 -30.44 9.77 25.59
N CYS A 552 -29.39 9.69 24.79
CA CYS A 552 -28.87 10.83 24.05
C CYS A 552 -30.02 11.39 23.22
N VAL A 553 -30.52 12.59 23.57
CA VAL A 553 -31.52 13.28 22.75
C VAL A 553 -30.82 13.64 21.44
N PRO A 554 -31.29 13.16 20.26
CA PRO A 554 -30.65 13.44 19.00
C PRO A 554 -30.99 14.87 18.56
N GLU A 555 -30.26 15.86 19.06
CA GLU A 555 -30.31 17.20 18.48
C GLU A 555 -29.22 17.35 17.41
N CYS A 556 -29.69 17.64 16.20
CA CYS A 556 -28.97 17.87 14.94
C CYS A 556 -28.43 16.62 14.21
N LEU A 557 -29.34 15.75 13.76
CA LEU A 557 -29.09 14.71 12.76
C LEU A 557 -28.76 15.33 11.37
N HIS A 558 -27.64 16.04 11.23
CA HIS A 558 -27.15 16.48 9.92
C HIS A 558 -26.78 15.29 9.04
N ALA A 559 -26.65 15.50 7.72
CA ALA A 559 -26.47 14.43 6.74
C ALA A 559 -25.21 13.56 6.93
N PHE A 560 -24.27 13.99 7.77
CA PHE A 560 -22.95 13.39 7.96
C PHE A 560 -22.76 12.67 9.29
N ALA A 561 -23.81 12.57 10.12
CA ALA A 561 -23.77 11.86 11.40
C ALA A 561 -24.80 10.73 11.46
N VAL A 562 -24.50 9.63 12.15
CA VAL A 562 -25.44 8.50 12.35
C VAL A 562 -25.44 8.06 13.81
N GLY A 563 -26.60 8.20 14.49
CA GLY A 563 -26.76 7.79 15.88
C GLY A 563 -25.74 8.46 16.82
N SER A 564 -25.28 7.73 17.83
CA SER A 564 -24.22 8.13 18.76
C SER A 564 -22.82 7.67 18.35
N LYS A 565 -22.65 7.32 17.06
CA LYS A 565 -21.48 6.64 16.53
C LYS A 565 -20.75 7.52 15.51
N ASN A 566 -19.43 7.54 15.60
CA ASN A 566 -18.55 8.16 14.61
C ASN A 566 -17.51 7.14 14.16
N VAL A 567 -17.42 6.87 12.86
CA VAL A 567 -16.57 5.80 12.31
C VAL A 567 -15.63 6.32 11.25
N GLY A 568 -14.35 5.96 11.36
CA GLY A 568 -13.32 6.25 10.38
C GLY A 568 -12.81 4.99 9.68
N LEU A 569 -12.55 5.13 8.38
CA LEU A 569 -11.80 4.15 7.58
C LEU A 569 -10.39 4.70 7.35
N GLY A 570 -9.38 3.93 7.77
CA GLY A 570 -8.00 4.20 7.46
C GLY A 570 -7.27 2.97 6.96
N PHE A 571 -5.96 3.11 6.79
CA PHE A 571 -5.09 2.03 6.33
C PHE A 571 -3.81 2.01 7.16
N ASN A 572 -3.48 0.83 7.69
CA ASN A 572 -2.26 0.59 8.44
C ASN A 572 -1.14 0.22 7.46
N LEU A 573 -0.15 1.12 7.32
CA LEU A 573 0.99 0.92 6.43
C LEU A 573 1.88 -0.25 6.84
N SER A 574 1.95 -0.56 8.14
CA SER A 574 2.79 -1.63 8.67
C SER A 574 2.14 -3.01 8.53
N THR A 575 0.82 -3.12 8.72
CA THR A 575 0.10 -4.39 8.55
C THR A 575 -0.48 -4.58 7.16
N GLN A 576 -0.47 -3.53 6.32
CA GLN A 576 -1.07 -3.50 4.98
C GLN A 576 -2.55 -3.89 5.01
N ASP A 577 -3.27 -3.41 6.03
CA ASP A 577 -4.69 -3.70 6.27
C ASP A 577 -5.50 -2.42 6.43
N HIS A 578 -6.76 -2.49 6.01
CA HIS A 578 -7.74 -1.45 6.31
C HIS A 578 -8.14 -1.55 7.78
N VAL A 579 -8.15 -0.40 8.44
CA VAL A 579 -8.50 -0.30 9.86
C VAL A 579 -9.77 0.54 9.98
N ILE A 580 -10.73 0.02 10.72
CA ILE A 580 -11.94 0.73 11.09
C ILE A 580 -11.76 1.19 12.54
N VAL A 581 -11.90 2.50 12.77
CA VAL A 581 -11.85 3.09 14.12
C VAL A 581 -13.24 3.62 14.45
N GLU A 582 -13.88 3.02 15.45
CA GLU A 582 -15.23 3.34 15.90
C GLU A 582 -15.17 4.11 17.22
N MET A 583 -15.73 5.31 17.23
CA MET A 583 -15.97 6.13 18.40
C MET A 583 -17.45 6.06 18.77
N PHE A 584 -17.76 5.66 20.00
CA PHE A 584 -19.14 5.48 20.44
C PHE A 584 -19.44 6.23 21.73
N TYR A 585 -20.40 7.16 21.65
CA TYR A 585 -20.89 7.92 22.80
C TYR A 585 -22.03 7.16 23.49
N HIS A 586 -21.80 6.81 24.74
CA HIS A 586 -22.81 6.22 25.63
C HIS A 586 -23.62 7.29 26.37
N MET A 587 -23.05 8.48 26.53
CA MET A 587 -23.67 9.63 27.19
C MET A 587 -23.11 10.93 26.60
N LYS A 588 -23.99 11.89 26.32
CA LYS A 588 -23.67 13.30 26.10
C LYS A 588 -24.64 14.15 26.92
N ASP A 589 -24.13 14.88 27.90
CA ASP A 589 -24.88 15.90 28.62
C ASP A 589 -24.25 17.26 28.36
N PHE A 590 -24.82 18.03 27.45
CA PHE A 590 -24.32 19.37 27.10
C PHE A 590 -24.56 20.41 28.20
N LYS A 591 -25.50 20.18 29.13
CA LYS A 591 -25.76 21.11 30.25
C LYS A 591 -24.69 20.98 31.31
N SER A 592 -24.39 19.74 31.73
CA SER A 592 -23.30 19.48 32.69
C SER A 592 -21.93 19.32 32.02
N ARG A 593 -21.89 19.28 30.69
CA ARG A 593 -20.71 19.05 29.83
C ARG A 593 -20.05 17.68 30.05
N ARG A 594 -20.75 16.75 30.68
CA ARG A 594 -20.26 15.39 30.95
C ARG A 594 -20.52 14.49 29.74
N TYR A 595 -19.62 13.54 29.52
CA TYR A 595 -19.74 12.56 28.45
C TYR A 595 -19.11 11.23 28.86
N PHE A 596 -19.51 10.16 28.17
CA PHE A 596 -18.84 8.86 28.24
C PHE A 596 -18.65 8.32 26.81
N LEU A 597 -17.40 8.11 26.43
CA LEU A 597 -16.97 7.77 25.07
C LEU A 597 -16.05 6.54 25.11
N THR A 598 -16.26 5.63 24.16
CA THR A 598 -15.42 4.44 23.96
C THR A 598 -14.85 4.41 22.54
N CYS A 599 -13.68 3.78 22.37
CA CYS A 599 -12.97 3.66 21.11
C CYS A 599 -12.68 2.18 20.82
N ILE A 600 -13.06 1.70 19.64
CA ILE A 600 -12.79 0.33 19.17
C ILE A 600 -12.00 0.41 17.88
N VAL A 601 -10.93 -0.38 17.79
CA VAL A 601 -10.08 -0.46 16.59
C VAL A 601 -10.15 -1.88 16.04
N SER A 602 -10.52 -2.00 14.76
CA SER A 602 -10.74 -3.28 14.08
C SER A 602 -9.90 -3.39 12.80
N GLU A 603 -9.05 -4.42 12.71
CA GLU A 603 -8.32 -4.77 11.48
C GLU A 603 -9.18 -5.66 10.56
N CYS A 604 -9.39 -5.22 9.31
CA CYS A 604 -10.37 -5.83 8.40
C CYS A 604 -10.00 -7.24 7.92
N THR A 605 -8.72 -7.57 7.75
CA THR A 605 -8.27 -8.88 7.27
C THR A 605 -8.07 -9.88 8.40
N ARG A 606 -7.48 -9.44 9.51
CA ARG A 606 -7.13 -10.30 10.65
C ARG A 606 -8.33 -10.57 11.55
N GLY A 607 -9.35 -9.71 11.52
CA GLY A 607 -10.49 -9.78 12.43
C GLY A 607 -10.10 -9.58 13.89
N SER A 608 -8.86 -9.13 14.15
CA SER A 608 -8.41 -8.71 15.47
C SER A 608 -9.11 -7.41 15.82
N VAL A 609 -9.74 -7.43 16.98
CA VAL A 609 -10.35 -6.26 17.60
C VAL A 609 -9.54 -5.97 18.85
N SER A 610 -9.11 -4.74 18.98
CA SER A 610 -8.46 -4.23 20.19
C SER A 610 -9.32 -3.11 20.77
N ASP A 611 -9.58 -3.18 22.07
CA ASP A 611 -10.14 -2.05 22.81
C ASP A 611 -9.08 -0.95 22.83
N GLY A 612 -9.39 0.17 22.18
CA GLY A 612 -8.52 1.34 22.17
C GLY A 612 -8.70 2.15 23.46
N PHE A 613 -7.67 2.89 23.86
CA PHE A 613 -7.86 3.94 24.86
C PHE A 613 -8.84 4.99 24.30
N PRO A 614 -9.77 5.52 25.11
CA PRO A 614 -10.64 6.60 24.66
C PRO A 614 -9.78 7.81 24.25
N PRO A 615 -10.24 8.61 23.28
CA PRO A 615 -9.49 9.78 22.84
C PRO A 615 -9.32 10.78 24.01
N PRO A 616 -8.25 11.59 23.99
CA PRO A 616 -7.94 12.51 25.08
C PRO A 616 -8.96 13.65 25.23
N LEU A 617 -9.76 13.92 24.19
CA LEU A 617 -10.78 14.97 24.14
C LEU A 617 -12.03 14.45 23.42
N PRO A 618 -13.23 14.99 23.73
CA PRO A 618 -14.46 14.59 23.05
C PRO A 618 -14.41 15.02 21.59
N VAL A 619 -14.77 14.12 20.68
CA VAL A 619 -14.81 14.35 19.24
C VAL A 619 -16.21 14.72 18.74
N SER A 620 -16.28 15.57 17.73
CA SER A 620 -17.53 15.95 17.06
C SER A 620 -18.16 14.77 16.30
N ASP A 621 -19.43 14.93 15.91
CA ASP A 621 -20.18 13.92 15.15
C ASP A 621 -19.84 13.91 13.64
N MET A 622 -18.93 14.78 13.21
CA MET A 622 -18.46 14.82 11.81
C MET A 622 -17.50 13.66 11.52
N PRO A 623 -17.60 13.01 10.34
CA PRO A 623 -16.71 11.91 9.98
C PRO A 623 -15.23 12.33 10.00
N PRO A 624 -14.31 11.43 10.35
CA PRO A 624 -12.90 11.77 10.40
C PRO A 624 -12.30 11.96 9.02
N VAL A 625 -11.22 12.71 9.00
CA VAL A 625 -10.33 12.83 7.86
C VAL A 625 -9.24 11.77 7.98
N TYR A 626 -9.06 10.95 6.96
CA TYR A 626 -7.91 10.06 6.85
C TYR A 626 -6.81 10.71 6.00
N LEU A 627 -5.59 10.79 6.52
CA LEU A 627 -4.43 11.27 5.78
C LEU A 627 -3.18 10.49 6.22
N ALA A 628 -2.49 9.88 5.26
CA ALA A 628 -1.18 9.25 5.44
C ALA A 628 -1.04 8.36 6.70
N GLY A 629 -2.00 7.47 6.95
CA GLY A 629 -1.96 6.54 8.11
C GLY A 629 -2.53 7.11 9.42
N VAL A 630 -3.04 8.34 9.41
CA VAL A 630 -3.58 9.01 10.60
C VAL A 630 -5.04 9.41 10.36
N LEU A 631 -5.89 9.22 11.36
CA LEU A 631 -7.27 9.72 11.37
C LEU A 631 -7.38 10.98 12.23
N TYR A 632 -8.13 11.97 11.77
CA TYR A 632 -8.28 13.28 12.42
C TYR A 632 -9.75 13.61 12.68
N TRP A 633 -10.06 14.05 13.89
CA TRP A 633 -11.37 14.56 14.30
C TRP A 633 -11.26 15.97 14.86
N MET A 634 -12.27 16.80 14.62
CA MET A 634 -12.45 18.04 15.37
C MET A 634 -13.07 17.70 16.74
N THR A 635 -12.63 18.37 17.81
CA THR A 635 -13.26 18.23 19.13
C THR A 635 -14.67 18.83 19.17
N ASP A 636 -15.49 18.41 20.14
CA ASP A 636 -16.78 19.04 20.47
C ASP A 636 -16.67 19.88 21.76
N PRO A 637 -16.50 21.21 21.67
CA PRO A 637 -16.37 22.09 22.84
C PRO A 637 -17.58 22.19 23.75
N ARG A 638 -18.73 21.63 23.37
CA ARG A 638 -19.90 21.57 24.27
C ARG A 638 -19.69 20.53 25.38
N LEU A 639 -18.67 19.68 25.26
CA LEU A 639 -18.37 18.60 26.17
C LEU A 639 -16.94 18.74 26.71
N GLY A 640 -16.70 18.24 27.92
CA GLY A 640 -15.40 18.30 28.57
C GLY A 640 -15.09 19.62 29.26
N GLU A 641 -13.87 19.74 29.78
CA GLU A 641 -13.42 20.83 30.65
C GLU A 641 -13.01 22.11 29.91
N SER A 642 -12.71 22.01 28.61
CA SER A 642 -12.21 23.11 27.78
C SER A 642 -13.21 23.50 26.70
N ASP A 643 -13.35 24.81 26.50
CA ASP A 643 -14.18 25.40 25.43
C ASP A 643 -13.37 25.60 24.14
N ALA A 644 -12.07 25.29 24.17
CA ALA A 644 -11.19 25.47 23.04
C ALA A 644 -11.36 24.32 22.04
N ARG A 645 -11.53 24.65 20.76
CA ARG A 645 -11.47 23.66 19.67
C ARG A 645 -10.03 23.20 19.47
N ALA A 646 -9.84 21.90 19.35
CA ALA A 646 -8.60 21.26 18.96
C ALA A 646 -8.87 20.15 17.93
N VAL A 647 -7.79 19.62 17.36
CA VAL A 647 -7.84 18.46 16.47
C VAL A 647 -7.28 17.26 17.22
N VAL A 648 -8.07 16.20 17.33
CA VAL A 648 -7.64 14.89 17.84
C VAL A 648 -7.14 14.06 16.67
N SER A 649 -5.91 13.58 16.74
CA SER A 649 -5.33 12.66 15.77
C SER A 649 -5.09 11.28 16.37
N PHE A 650 -5.33 10.24 15.59
CA PHE A 650 -5.05 8.85 15.93
C PHE A 650 -4.08 8.26 14.90
N ASP A 651 -2.86 7.93 15.33
CA ASP A 651 -1.91 7.20 14.51
C ASP A 651 -2.29 5.71 14.51
N ILE A 652 -2.75 5.20 13.36
CA ILE A 652 -3.23 3.82 13.23
C ILE A 652 -2.12 2.80 13.49
N THR A 653 -0.88 3.13 13.10
CA THR A 653 0.25 2.21 13.21
C THR A 653 0.72 2.09 14.66
N ARG A 654 0.81 3.22 15.36
CA ARG A 654 1.22 3.27 16.76
C ARG A 654 0.09 2.98 17.73
N SER A 655 -1.17 3.09 17.27
CA SER A 655 -2.37 3.04 18.11
C SER A 655 -2.35 4.10 19.23
N GLU A 656 -1.89 5.31 18.89
CA GLU A 656 -1.70 6.41 19.84
C GLU A 656 -2.50 7.65 19.43
N PHE A 657 -3.07 8.34 20.43
CA PHE A 657 -3.72 9.63 20.24
C PHE A 657 -2.77 10.79 20.48
N SER A 658 -2.99 11.86 19.73
CA SER A 658 -2.33 13.16 19.92
C SER A 658 -3.32 14.29 19.72
N VAL A 659 -2.99 15.47 20.23
CA VAL A 659 -3.82 16.67 20.11
C VAL A 659 -3.03 17.75 19.38
N ILE A 660 -3.65 18.36 18.38
CA ILE A 660 -3.09 19.41 17.55
C ILE A 660 -3.90 20.69 17.77
N PRO A 661 -3.24 21.85 17.96
CA PRO A 661 -3.95 23.12 18.09
C PRO A 661 -4.61 23.56 16.77
N CYS A 662 -5.79 24.16 16.88
CA CYS A 662 -6.50 24.78 15.76
C CYS A 662 -5.95 26.18 15.43
N PRO A 663 -6.25 26.74 14.23
CA PRO A 663 -6.05 28.16 13.96
C PRO A 663 -6.74 29.02 15.01
N GLN A 664 -6.16 30.17 15.40
CA GLN A 664 -6.69 31.00 16.49
C GLN A 664 -8.15 31.44 16.29
N CYS A 665 -8.57 31.69 15.05
CA CYS A 665 -9.96 32.04 14.71
C CYS A 665 -10.95 30.88 14.90
N ILE A 666 -10.49 29.63 14.81
CA ILE A 666 -11.31 28.42 15.02
C ILE A 666 -11.27 28.00 16.49
N ALA A 667 -10.12 28.21 17.16
CA ALA A 667 -9.86 27.72 18.50
C ALA A 667 -10.85 28.24 19.55
N LYS A 668 -11.41 29.45 19.38
CA LYS A 668 -12.37 30.03 20.33
C LYS A 668 -13.81 29.67 19.92
N TRP A 669 -14.45 28.79 20.69
CA TRP A 669 -15.90 28.61 20.62
C TRP A 669 -16.59 29.73 21.41
N ASN A 670 -17.67 30.31 20.87
CA ASN A 670 -18.57 31.17 21.63
C ASN A 670 -20.02 30.65 21.50
N CYS A 671 -20.68 30.38 22.62
CA CYS A 671 -22.04 29.84 22.64
C CYS A 671 -23.11 30.78 22.05
N GLY A 672 -22.78 32.05 21.83
CA GLY A 672 -23.66 33.04 21.17
C GLY A 672 -23.56 33.08 19.64
N ILE A 673 -22.62 32.37 19.01
CA ILE A 673 -22.42 32.37 17.55
C ILE A 673 -22.73 30.96 17.04
N ALA A 674 -23.62 30.83 16.05
CA ALA A 674 -24.01 29.53 15.47
C ALA A 674 -22.93 28.89 14.58
N SER A 675 -21.67 29.32 14.69
CA SER A 675 -20.58 28.89 13.82
C SER A 675 -20.14 27.45 14.10
N SER A 676 -20.16 26.62 13.06
CA SER A 676 -19.70 25.23 13.13
C SER A 676 -18.29 25.11 12.57
N ALA A 677 -17.49 24.20 13.12
CA ALA A 677 -16.16 23.91 12.60
C ALA A 677 -15.91 22.42 12.53
N PHE A 678 -15.23 21.99 11.46
CA PHE A 678 -14.95 20.59 11.17
C PHE A 678 -13.70 20.46 10.29
N LEU A 679 -13.28 19.22 10.03
CA LEU A 679 -12.11 18.90 9.23
C LEU A 679 -12.51 18.32 7.89
N VAL A 680 -11.73 18.63 6.87
CA VAL A 680 -11.82 18.02 5.53
C VAL A 680 -10.41 17.75 4.99
N GLU A 681 -10.29 16.78 4.09
CA GLU A 681 -9.09 16.65 3.25
C GLU A 681 -9.37 17.32 1.90
N LEU A 682 -8.47 18.19 1.45
CA LEU A 682 -8.50 18.79 0.12
C LEU A 682 -7.09 18.74 -0.45
N GLU A 683 -6.97 18.23 -1.67
CA GLU A 683 -5.70 18.13 -2.41
C GLU A 683 -4.59 17.36 -1.67
N GLY A 684 -4.95 16.40 -0.81
CA GLY A 684 -3.99 15.64 0.00
C GLY A 684 -3.49 16.41 1.23
N THR A 685 -4.16 17.46 1.65
CA THR A 685 -3.80 18.27 2.82
C THR A 685 -4.93 18.30 3.84
N LEU A 686 -4.57 18.27 5.13
CA LEU A 686 -5.52 18.45 6.23
C LEU A 686 -6.00 19.90 6.27
N CYS A 687 -7.31 20.10 6.16
CA CYS A 687 -7.94 21.41 6.19
C CYS A 687 -8.95 21.53 7.35
N ALA A 688 -8.97 22.69 8.00
CA ALA A 688 -9.98 23.06 8.98
C ALA A 688 -10.95 24.08 8.35
N VAL A 689 -12.25 23.82 8.49
CA VAL A 689 -13.32 24.66 7.95
C VAL A 689 -14.03 25.33 9.12
N LEU A 690 -14.24 26.64 9.02
CA LEU A 690 -15.12 27.41 9.88
C LEU A 690 -16.29 27.91 9.04
N ALA A 691 -17.49 27.49 9.39
CA ALA A 691 -18.73 27.94 8.77
C ALA A 691 -19.34 29.06 9.62
N ASP A 692 -19.48 30.23 9.03
CA ASP A 692 -20.11 31.40 9.63
C ASP A 692 -21.51 31.62 9.01
N PRO A 693 -22.59 31.25 9.72
CA PRO A 693 -23.95 31.40 9.20
C PRO A 693 -24.43 32.85 9.15
N ASP A 694 -23.84 33.76 9.93
CA ASP A 694 -24.23 35.18 9.91
C ASP A 694 -23.66 35.88 8.66
N ALA A 695 -22.43 35.50 8.26
CA ALA A 695 -21.80 35.97 7.04
C ALA A 695 -22.16 35.13 5.79
N GLU A 696 -22.75 33.95 5.96
CA GLU A 696 -22.91 32.93 4.89
C GLU A 696 -21.56 32.61 4.20
N GLU A 697 -20.50 32.47 5.00
CA GLU A 697 -19.13 32.25 4.54
C GLU A 697 -18.50 30.97 5.12
N LEU A 698 -17.79 30.21 4.27
CA LEU A 698 -16.89 29.14 4.72
C LEU A 698 -15.43 29.61 4.61
N SER A 699 -14.75 29.69 5.76
CA SER A 699 -13.32 29.94 5.83
C SER A 699 -12.54 28.63 5.95
N ILE A 700 -11.68 28.34 4.97
CA ILE A 700 -10.92 27.08 4.86
C ILE A 700 -9.44 27.35 5.11
N TRP A 701 -8.87 26.65 6.09
CA TRP A 701 -7.47 26.75 6.49
C TRP A 701 -6.74 25.44 6.17
N LYS A 702 -5.60 25.51 5.48
CA LYS A 702 -4.73 24.35 5.18
C LYS A 702 -3.62 24.23 6.22
N ARG A 703 -3.23 23.01 6.55
CA ARG A 703 -2.07 22.74 7.41
C ARG A 703 -0.88 22.26 6.59
N GLU A 704 0.18 23.06 6.54
CA GLU A 704 1.43 22.75 5.84
C GLU A 704 2.62 22.97 6.79
N ASN A 705 3.59 22.05 6.78
CA ASN A 705 4.78 22.10 7.65
C ASN A 705 4.46 22.32 9.14
N GLY A 706 3.32 21.79 9.60
CA GLY A 706 2.84 21.92 10.98
C GLY A 706 2.11 23.22 11.31
N GLN A 707 2.08 24.21 10.42
CA GLN A 707 1.42 25.50 10.59
C GLN A 707 0.12 25.60 9.80
N TRP A 708 -0.79 26.48 10.23
CA TRP A 708 -2.06 26.74 9.57
C TRP A 708 -2.02 28.02 8.74
N HIS A 709 -2.49 27.94 7.50
CA HIS A 709 -2.58 29.06 6.57
C HIS A 709 -4.00 29.14 5.99
N SER A 710 -4.51 30.35 5.79
CA SER A 710 -5.79 30.55 5.11
C SER A 710 -5.63 30.14 3.65
N ALA A 711 -6.57 29.34 3.13
CA ALA A 711 -6.50 28.77 1.80
C ALA A 711 -7.63 29.28 0.89
N TYR A 712 -8.87 29.15 1.34
CA TYR A 712 -10.04 29.53 0.53
C TYR A 712 -11.13 30.16 1.40
N THR A 713 -11.89 31.08 0.80
CA THR A 713 -13.15 31.59 1.34
C THR A 713 -14.25 31.32 0.32
N VAL A 714 -15.31 30.63 0.74
CA VAL A 714 -16.48 30.35 -0.09
C VAL A 714 -17.62 31.23 0.39
N TYR A 715 -18.19 32.02 -0.52
CA TYR A 715 -19.34 32.89 -0.25
C TYR A 715 -20.61 32.21 -0.73
N LEU A 716 -21.59 32.03 0.16
CA LEU A 716 -22.83 31.29 -0.10
C LEU A 716 -24.08 32.18 -0.10
N GLU A 717 -23.91 33.49 0.10
CA GLU A 717 -24.99 34.46 -0.01
C GLU A 717 -25.71 34.36 -1.37
N GLY A 718 -27.04 34.36 -1.34
CA GLY A 718 -27.88 34.21 -2.54
C GLY A 718 -28.09 32.77 -3.02
N TRP A 719 -27.52 31.76 -2.34
CA TRP A 719 -27.70 30.35 -2.67
C TRP A 719 -28.46 29.59 -1.57
N PRO A 720 -29.81 29.67 -1.52
CA PRO A 720 -30.61 29.14 -0.40
C PRO A 720 -30.45 27.62 -0.20
N GLY A 721 -30.12 26.87 -1.26
CA GLY A 721 -29.81 25.43 -1.18
C GLY A 721 -28.49 25.08 -0.48
N TYR A 722 -27.66 26.09 -0.23
CA TYR A 722 -26.36 26.00 0.44
C TYR A 722 -26.26 26.95 1.64
N SER A 723 -27.37 27.51 2.13
CA SER A 723 -27.35 28.39 3.32
C SER A 723 -26.84 27.62 4.53
N LEU A 724 -25.86 28.20 5.23
CA LEU A 724 -25.22 27.68 6.43
C LEU A 724 -26.12 27.71 7.65
N GLY A 725 -27.12 28.61 7.67
CA GLY A 725 -28.17 28.62 8.70
C GLY A 725 -29.10 27.40 8.63
N ALA A 726 -29.23 26.79 7.45
CA ALA A 726 -30.14 25.65 7.21
C ALA A 726 -29.43 24.32 6.98
N ASN A 727 -28.16 24.32 6.56
CA ASN A 727 -27.43 23.13 6.14
C ASN A 727 -25.99 23.11 6.65
N VAL A 728 -25.45 21.91 6.87
CA VAL A 728 -24.00 21.71 6.97
C VAL A 728 -23.45 21.57 5.55
N VAL A 729 -22.65 22.55 5.11
CA VAL A 729 -22.04 22.56 3.77
C VAL A 729 -20.58 22.12 3.86
N VAL A 730 -20.24 20.98 3.26
CA VAL A 730 -18.91 20.39 3.33
C VAL A 730 -18.18 20.59 1.99
N PRO A 731 -17.05 21.32 1.98
CA PRO A 731 -16.09 21.30 0.87
C PRO A 731 -15.48 19.90 0.76
N TRP A 732 -15.75 19.21 -0.35
CA TRP A 732 -15.54 17.77 -0.43
C TRP A 732 -14.34 17.37 -1.28
N ALA A 733 -14.09 18.10 -2.37
CA ALA A 733 -12.93 17.94 -3.25
C ALA A 733 -12.68 19.22 -4.08
N ILE A 734 -11.49 19.35 -4.66
CA ILE A 734 -11.14 20.44 -5.60
C ILE A 734 -10.83 19.79 -6.95
N ASP A 735 -11.41 20.30 -8.05
CA ASP A 735 -11.05 19.85 -9.40
C ASP A 735 -9.66 20.43 -9.76
N PRO A 736 -8.66 19.58 -10.03
CA PRO A 736 -7.29 20.03 -10.29
C PRO A 736 -7.15 20.82 -11.61
N LYS A 737 -8.14 20.77 -12.51
CA LYS A 737 -8.06 21.42 -13.82
C LYS A 737 -8.45 22.90 -13.78
N ASP A 738 -9.50 23.22 -13.04
CA ASP A 738 -10.09 24.57 -13.00
C ASP A 738 -10.19 25.17 -11.59
N GLY A 739 -9.80 24.41 -10.55
CA GLY A 739 -9.78 24.88 -9.17
C GLY A 739 -11.17 25.02 -8.54
N LYS A 740 -12.23 24.50 -9.18
CA LYS A 740 -13.58 24.53 -8.63
C LYS A 740 -13.69 23.63 -7.40
N ILE A 741 -14.42 24.09 -6.39
CA ILE A 741 -14.63 23.40 -5.13
C ILE A 741 -15.96 22.65 -5.18
N LEU A 742 -15.93 21.33 -5.03
CA LEU A 742 -17.15 20.52 -4.92
C LEU A 742 -17.74 20.67 -3.52
N LEU A 743 -18.95 21.22 -3.44
CA LEU A 743 -19.71 21.39 -2.19
C LEU A 743 -20.77 20.30 -2.05
N ASN A 744 -20.87 19.74 -0.84
CA ASN A 744 -21.85 18.70 -0.50
C ASN A 744 -22.65 19.10 0.74
N THR A 745 -23.98 19.08 0.65
CA THR A 745 -24.89 19.30 1.79
C THR A 745 -25.59 18.02 2.25
N GLY A 746 -25.27 16.89 1.62
CA GLY A 746 -25.99 15.62 1.72
C GLY A 746 -27.24 15.56 0.83
N ARG A 747 -27.88 16.71 0.58
CA ARG A 747 -29.08 16.83 -0.28
C ARG A 747 -28.77 17.45 -1.65
N LYS A 748 -27.75 18.30 -1.72
CA LYS A 748 -27.31 18.96 -2.96
C LYS A 748 -25.81 18.80 -3.16
N LEU A 749 -25.40 18.71 -4.42
CA LEU A 749 -24.00 18.75 -4.86
C LEU A 749 -23.83 19.81 -5.94
N GLY A 750 -22.78 20.60 -5.82
CA GLY A 750 -22.47 21.61 -6.83
C GLY A 750 -21.00 22.01 -6.83
N PHE A 751 -20.51 22.47 -7.98
CA PHE A 751 -19.17 23.03 -8.11
C PHE A 751 -19.22 24.54 -7.90
N TYR A 752 -18.59 25.01 -6.84
CA TYR A 752 -18.35 26.43 -6.61
C TYR A 752 -17.10 26.87 -7.38
N ASP A 753 -17.25 27.88 -8.23
CA ASP A 753 -16.16 28.57 -8.90
C ASP A 753 -15.69 29.76 -8.05
N PRO A 754 -14.49 29.71 -7.45
CA PRO A 754 -14.00 30.81 -6.60
C PRO A 754 -13.78 32.11 -7.35
N ALA A 755 -13.48 32.07 -8.66
CA ALA A 755 -13.25 33.25 -9.48
C ALA A 755 -14.56 33.95 -9.84
N ARG A 756 -15.63 33.18 -10.09
CA ARG A 756 -16.94 33.71 -10.48
C ARG A 756 -17.92 33.85 -9.32
N ARG A 757 -17.62 33.28 -8.15
CA ARG A 757 -18.53 33.17 -6.99
C ARG A 757 -19.89 32.57 -7.38
N PHE A 758 -19.84 31.50 -8.17
CA PHE A 758 -21.02 30.88 -8.76
C PHE A 758 -21.02 29.39 -8.48
N ILE A 759 -22.19 28.81 -8.21
CA ILE A 759 -22.37 27.38 -7.97
C ILE A 759 -23.08 26.73 -9.17
N GLU A 760 -22.40 25.77 -9.79
CA GLU A 760 -22.97 24.89 -10.82
C GLU A 760 -23.56 23.64 -10.15
N ASN A 761 -24.89 23.54 -10.07
CA ASN A 761 -25.57 22.41 -9.44
C ASN A 761 -25.47 21.13 -10.29
N LEU A 762 -25.03 20.03 -9.66
CA LEU A 762 -24.91 18.70 -10.27
C LEU A 762 -26.03 17.75 -9.86
N TYR A 763 -26.50 17.90 -8.62
CA TYR A 763 -27.51 17.05 -8.01
C TYR A 763 -28.32 17.87 -7.02
N ASP A 764 -29.63 17.78 -7.12
CA ASP A 764 -30.56 18.35 -6.16
C ASP A 764 -31.62 17.29 -5.81
N LEU A 765 -31.56 16.77 -4.58
CA LEU A 765 -32.53 15.80 -4.09
C LEU A 765 -33.96 16.35 -4.14
N GLU A 766 -34.17 17.65 -3.96
CA GLU A 766 -35.52 18.23 -4.05
C GLU A 766 -36.08 18.16 -5.47
N GLU A 767 -35.26 18.33 -6.50
CA GLU A 767 -35.69 18.15 -7.89
C GLU A 767 -36.06 16.69 -8.15
N VAL A 768 -35.25 15.74 -7.67
CA VAL A 768 -35.55 14.30 -7.75
C VAL A 768 -36.87 13.97 -7.06
N LEU A 769 -37.14 14.59 -5.91
CA LEU A 769 -38.39 14.43 -5.16
C LEU A 769 -39.57 15.24 -5.74
N ARG A 770 -39.36 16.28 -6.55
CA ARG A 770 -40.43 17.05 -7.21
C ARG A 770 -40.94 16.36 -8.47
N VAL A 771 -40.09 15.66 -9.23
CA VAL A 771 -40.53 14.79 -10.35
C VAL A 771 -41.57 13.75 -9.88
N ARG A 772 -41.52 13.36 -8.59
CA ARG A 772 -42.51 12.52 -7.89
C ARG A 772 -43.94 13.06 -7.92
N SER A 773 -44.13 14.39 -7.80
CA SER A 773 -45.46 14.98 -7.58
C SER A 773 -46.20 15.28 -8.88
N THR A 774 -45.47 15.59 -9.96
CA THR A 774 -46.04 15.84 -11.29
C THR A 774 -46.44 14.56 -12.03
N GLU A 775 -45.84 13.40 -11.72
CA GLU A 775 -46.29 12.11 -12.26
C GLU A 775 -47.50 11.52 -11.51
N GLN A 776 -47.74 11.91 -10.24
CA GLN A 776 -48.96 11.52 -9.52
C GLN A 776 -50.19 12.36 -9.90
N SER A 777 -49.99 13.58 -10.40
CA SER A 777 -51.08 14.46 -10.85
C SER A 777 -51.49 14.27 -12.31
N SER A 778 -50.77 13.48 -13.11
CA SER A 778 -51.05 13.27 -14.54
C SER A 778 -52.10 12.20 -14.85
N HIS A 779 -52.84 11.72 -13.85
CA HIS A 779 -54.05 10.89 -14.06
C HIS A 779 -55.30 11.67 -14.47
N ILE A 780 -55.21 12.95 -14.83
CA ILE A 780 -56.31 13.72 -15.45
C ILE A 780 -55.80 14.50 -16.67
N GLY A 781 -56.11 14.01 -17.87
CA GLY A 781 -56.25 14.79 -19.13
C GLY A 781 -55.01 15.45 -19.76
N VAL A 782 -54.57 14.90 -20.91
CA VAL A 782 -53.56 15.38 -21.90
C VAL A 782 -54.08 16.63 -22.68
N PRO A 783 -53.30 17.53 -23.37
CA PRO A 783 -52.01 17.31 -24.07
C PRO A 783 -50.83 18.30 -23.91
N GLU A 784 -49.65 17.70 -24.12
CA GLU A 784 -48.45 18.16 -24.87
C GLU A 784 -48.13 19.66 -24.96
N ASN A 785 -46.99 20.05 -24.34
CA ASN A 785 -45.87 20.73 -24.99
C ASN A 785 -44.80 21.11 -23.96
N LEU A 786 -43.65 20.41 -23.95
CA LEU A 786 -42.40 21.03 -23.48
C LEU A 786 -41.19 20.38 -24.16
N CYS A 787 -40.46 21.18 -24.94
CA CYS A 787 -39.32 20.79 -25.75
C CYS A 787 -38.14 20.30 -24.88
N ILE A 788 -37.66 19.08 -25.17
CA ILE A 788 -36.40 18.55 -24.66
C ILE A 788 -35.27 19.08 -25.56
N ALA A 789 -34.42 19.96 -25.03
CA ALA A 789 -33.14 20.27 -25.66
C ALA A 789 -32.18 19.08 -25.45
N LYS A 790 -32.01 18.27 -26.50
CA LYS A 790 -30.96 17.25 -26.62
C LYS A 790 -29.63 17.95 -26.97
N CYS A 791 -28.63 17.89 -26.09
CA CYS A 791 -27.23 18.06 -26.52
C CYS A 791 -26.61 16.68 -26.75
N LYS A 792 -26.49 16.31 -28.03
CA LYS A 792 -25.60 15.25 -28.51
C LYS A 792 -24.18 15.81 -28.61
N HIS A 793 -23.21 15.01 -28.20
CA HIS A 793 -21.82 15.15 -28.65
C HIS A 793 -21.74 15.01 -30.17
N ASP A 794 -20.87 15.79 -30.82
CA ASP A 794 -20.06 15.32 -31.94
C ASP A 794 -18.79 16.17 -32.09
N VAL A 795 -17.73 15.49 -32.50
CA VAL A 795 -16.34 15.93 -32.72
C VAL A 795 -16.15 16.08 -34.22
N GLU A 796 -15.77 17.28 -34.74
CA GLU A 796 -14.73 17.54 -35.76
C GLU A 796 -14.85 18.90 -36.52
N ARG A 797 -13.70 19.61 -36.55
CA ARG A 797 -13.04 20.40 -37.63
C ARG A 797 -13.74 21.53 -38.42
N PHE A 798 -13.12 22.72 -38.25
CA PHE A 798 -12.69 23.78 -39.21
C PHE A 798 -13.68 24.56 -40.13
N CYS A 799 -13.39 25.88 -40.14
CA CYS A 799 -13.62 26.91 -41.16
C CYS A 799 -14.91 27.77 -41.17
N SER A 800 -14.70 29.00 -40.68
CA SER A 800 -14.99 30.30 -41.32
C SER A 800 -16.42 30.86 -41.43
N GLN A 801 -16.49 32.10 -40.91
CA GLN A 801 -17.22 33.29 -41.38
C GLN A 801 -18.64 33.61 -40.84
N LYS A 802 -18.63 34.74 -40.09
CA LYS A 802 -19.46 35.95 -40.19
C LYS A 802 -20.93 35.93 -39.76
N SER A 803 -21.12 36.60 -38.61
CA SER A 803 -22.05 37.71 -38.34
C SER A 803 -23.51 37.62 -38.79
N LEU A 804 -24.42 37.90 -37.86
CA LEU A 804 -25.20 39.15 -37.89
C LEU A 804 -25.85 39.41 -36.52
N PHE A 805 -25.73 40.67 -36.10
CA PHE A 805 -26.45 41.33 -35.02
C PHE A 805 -27.98 41.25 -35.23
N VAL A 806 -28.75 41.35 -34.15
CA VAL A 806 -29.78 42.39 -33.96
C VAL A 806 -30.13 42.49 -32.47
N GLN A 807 -30.16 43.73 -32.00
CA GLN A 807 -30.46 44.22 -30.65
C GLN A 807 -31.97 44.31 -30.37
N HIS A 808 -32.27 44.71 -29.12
CA HIS A 808 -33.40 45.52 -28.63
C HIS A 808 -34.55 44.76 -27.94
N LYS A 809 -35.12 45.26 -26.83
CA LYS A 809 -34.79 46.34 -25.87
C LYS A 809 -35.75 46.18 -24.68
N VAL A 810 -35.35 46.69 -23.54
CA VAL A 810 -36.10 46.88 -22.30
C VAL A 810 -37.16 47.99 -22.46
N SER A 811 -38.27 47.90 -21.71
CA SER A 811 -39.06 49.07 -21.30
C SER A 811 -39.74 48.81 -19.94
N ASP A 812 -39.45 49.70 -19.01
CA ASP A 812 -40.01 49.90 -17.67
C ASP A 812 -41.48 50.37 -17.70
N ASP A 813 -42.16 50.27 -16.54
CA ASP A 813 -42.69 51.39 -15.70
C ASP A 813 -44.03 51.03 -14.96
N PRO A 814 -44.53 51.81 -13.96
CA PRO A 814 -44.58 51.36 -12.56
C PRO A 814 -45.98 51.45 -11.87
N SER A 815 -45.97 51.14 -10.56
CA SER A 815 -47.04 51.05 -9.54
C SER A 815 -48.05 52.23 -9.43
N PRO A 816 -49.13 52.11 -8.62
CA PRO A 816 -49.04 52.60 -7.23
C PRO A 816 -49.88 51.86 -6.16
N ALA A 817 -49.55 52.19 -4.91
CA ALA A 817 -50.02 51.65 -3.63
C ALA A 817 -51.39 52.16 -3.17
N LEU A 818 -52.02 51.44 -2.23
CA LEU A 818 -52.99 51.98 -1.26
C LEU A 818 -52.79 51.37 0.13
N SER A 819 -52.97 52.25 1.10
CA SER A 819 -52.65 52.26 2.54
C SER A 819 -53.61 51.52 3.47
N GLY A 820 -53.18 51.23 4.72
CA GLY A 820 -54.10 51.32 5.87
C GLY A 820 -53.84 50.45 7.12
N ASN A 821 -53.07 51.02 8.07
CA ASN A 821 -53.22 50.96 9.53
C ASN A 821 -52.93 49.71 10.40
N SER A 822 -52.34 50.07 11.56
CA SER A 822 -51.79 49.33 12.69
C SER A 822 -52.81 48.91 13.77
N SER A 823 -52.55 47.82 14.52
CA SER A 823 -52.37 47.83 16.01
C SER A 823 -52.36 46.43 16.68
N ALA A 824 -51.42 46.28 17.62
CA ALA A 824 -51.35 45.52 18.89
C ALA A 824 -52.04 44.15 19.14
N CYS A 825 -51.17 43.19 19.51
CA CYS A 825 -51.24 42.10 20.52
C CYS A 825 -52.59 41.62 21.11
N SER A 826 -52.87 40.31 21.03
CA SER A 826 -52.82 39.36 22.18
C SER A 826 -53.31 37.95 21.81
N SER A 827 -52.63 36.96 22.39
CA SER A 827 -53.00 35.56 22.68
C SER A 827 -54.23 34.92 22.03
N GLY A 828 -54.00 33.79 21.35
CA GLY A 828 -55.04 32.82 21.03
C GLY A 828 -54.46 31.60 20.34
N GLU A 829 -54.13 30.57 21.11
CA GLU A 829 -53.95 29.20 20.62
C GLU A 829 -55.21 28.77 19.84
N GLN A 830 -55.06 28.43 18.56
CA GLN A 830 -55.46 27.14 17.99
C GLN A 830 -55.50 27.17 16.45
N CYS A 831 -54.79 26.19 15.88
CA CYS A 831 -54.99 25.55 14.58
C CYS A 831 -54.90 26.37 13.28
N LEU A 832 -53.79 26.14 12.56
CA LEU A 832 -53.83 25.85 11.13
C LEU A 832 -52.67 24.90 10.77
N ASP A 833 -52.91 23.63 11.04
CA ASP A 833 -52.25 22.51 10.36
C ASP A 833 -52.41 22.67 8.85
N ARG A 834 -51.34 23.09 8.18
CA ARG A 834 -50.99 22.84 6.75
C ARG A 834 -49.76 23.66 6.38
N ARG A 835 -48.56 23.23 6.79
CA ARG A 835 -47.29 23.62 6.15
C ARG A 835 -46.38 22.40 6.02
N ASN A 836 -46.32 21.89 4.78
CA ASN A 836 -45.25 21.13 4.12
C ASN A 836 -44.31 20.28 5.00
N SER A 837 -44.60 18.99 5.05
CA SER A 837 -43.71 17.92 5.52
C SER A 837 -42.51 17.75 4.60
N LEU A 838 -41.30 18.20 4.97
CA LEU A 838 -40.05 17.86 4.25
C LEU A 838 -38.80 17.79 5.17
N HIS A 839 -38.98 17.57 6.48
CA HIS A 839 -37.90 17.10 7.37
C HIS A 839 -37.91 15.57 7.43
N THR A 840 -37.56 14.88 6.34
CA THR A 840 -37.24 13.45 6.42
C THR A 840 -35.81 13.28 6.95
N GLU A 841 -35.67 12.64 8.11
CA GLU A 841 -34.39 12.26 8.72
C GLU A 841 -33.58 11.31 7.82
N ILE A 842 -34.27 10.54 6.97
CA ILE A 842 -33.68 9.59 6.03
C ILE A 842 -33.52 10.28 4.67
N ILE A 843 -32.28 10.25 4.16
CA ILE A 843 -31.94 10.70 2.81
C ILE A 843 -32.04 9.47 1.89
N PRO A 844 -32.94 9.46 0.89
CA PRO A 844 -33.23 8.27 0.09
C PRO A 844 -32.07 7.87 -0.83
N LEU A 845 -31.16 8.81 -1.15
CA LEU A 845 -29.97 8.61 -1.97
C LEU A 845 -28.83 9.46 -1.43
N VAL A 846 -27.68 8.84 -1.18
CA VAL A 846 -26.51 9.51 -0.58
C VAL A 846 -25.37 9.60 -1.59
N PRO A 847 -24.81 10.78 -1.88
CA PRO A 847 -23.64 10.86 -2.74
C PRO A 847 -22.40 10.27 -2.08
N ILE A 848 -21.52 9.68 -2.88
CA ILE A 848 -20.24 9.13 -2.45
C ILE A 848 -19.13 9.46 -3.45
N LEU A 849 -17.94 9.79 -2.93
CA LEU A 849 -16.70 9.82 -3.71
C LEU A 849 -16.11 8.41 -3.77
N TYR A 850 -15.65 7.98 -4.94
CA TYR A 850 -15.00 6.68 -5.09
C TYR A 850 -13.71 6.79 -5.91
N GLY A 851 -12.78 5.86 -5.67
CA GLY A 851 -11.62 5.67 -6.53
C GLY A 851 -11.84 4.47 -7.43
N GLU A 852 -11.46 4.57 -8.71
CA GLU A 852 -11.52 3.43 -9.61
C GLU A 852 -10.47 2.40 -9.21
N SER A 853 -10.93 1.26 -8.69
CA SER A 853 -10.05 0.27 -8.09
C SER A 853 -10.59 -1.13 -8.26
N LEU A 854 -9.70 -2.06 -8.63
CA LEU A 854 -10.01 -3.49 -8.68
C LEU A 854 -9.72 -4.21 -7.36
N THR A 855 -9.32 -3.45 -6.32
CA THR A 855 -8.96 -3.99 -5.03
C THR A 855 -10.13 -4.78 -4.41
N SER A 856 -9.93 -6.08 -4.18
CA SER A 856 -10.85 -6.93 -3.42
C SER A 856 -10.21 -7.35 -2.10
N PHE A 857 -10.86 -7.10 -0.96
CA PHE A 857 -10.29 -7.35 0.37
C PHE A 857 -11.23 -8.16 1.27
N PRO A 858 -10.81 -9.25 1.93
CA PRO A 858 -9.46 -9.77 2.00
C PRO A 858 -9.11 -10.44 0.68
N ARG A 859 -7.81 -10.43 0.35
CA ARG A 859 -7.26 -11.23 -0.75
C ARG A 859 -7.75 -12.66 -0.58
N LYS A 860 -8.71 -13.10 -1.42
CA LYS A 860 -9.37 -14.40 -1.26
C LYS A 860 -8.29 -15.49 -1.22
N ARG A 861 -8.39 -16.39 -0.23
CA ARG A 861 -7.74 -17.70 -0.30
C ARG A 861 -8.18 -18.35 -1.62
N LYS A 862 -7.25 -18.95 -2.37
CA LYS A 862 -7.55 -19.78 -3.54
C LYS A 862 -8.34 -21.02 -3.10
N SER A 863 -9.62 -20.84 -2.82
CA SER A 863 -10.59 -21.92 -2.66
C SER A 863 -11.94 -21.40 -3.15
N ASN A 864 -12.28 -21.81 -4.38
CA ASN A 864 -13.59 -21.74 -5.04
C ASN A 864 -14.08 -20.36 -5.52
N VAL A 865 -13.42 -19.82 -6.56
CA VAL A 865 -13.90 -18.66 -7.35
C VAL A 865 -15.09 -19.01 -8.26
N LEU A 866 -15.29 -20.29 -8.59
CA LEU A 866 -16.36 -20.72 -9.50
C LEU A 866 -17.77 -20.66 -8.89
N LEU A 867 -17.91 -20.72 -7.56
CA LEU A 867 -19.23 -20.75 -6.92
C LEU A 867 -19.83 -19.36 -6.70
N ASP A 868 -19.03 -18.34 -6.40
CA ASP A 868 -19.55 -16.99 -6.09
C ASP A 868 -19.99 -16.21 -7.34
N ILE A 869 -19.34 -16.45 -8.49
CA ILE A 869 -19.71 -15.76 -9.75
C ILE A 869 -21.00 -16.35 -10.31
N LEU A 870 -21.18 -17.68 -10.23
CA LEU A 870 -22.41 -18.36 -10.66
C LEU A 870 -23.61 -18.06 -9.74
N ALA A 871 -23.38 -17.74 -8.46
CA ALA A 871 -24.45 -17.35 -7.53
C ALA A 871 -25.01 -15.94 -7.80
N SER A 872 -24.30 -15.10 -8.57
CA SER A 872 -24.71 -13.72 -8.87
C SER A 872 -25.50 -13.54 -10.18
N GLN A 873 -25.80 -14.63 -10.91
CA GLN A 873 -26.35 -14.53 -12.28
C GLN A 873 -27.57 -15.40 -12.60
N PHE A 874 -28.31 -15.93 -11.62
CA PHE A 874 -29.65 -16.43 -11.91
C PHE A 874 -30.70 -15.73 -11.04
N PRO A 875 -31.79 -15.23 -11.65
CA PRO A 875 -32.83 -14.46 -10.97
C PRO A 875 -33.56 -15.26 -9.89
#